data_AF-A0A6C0G856-F1
#
_entry.id   AF-A0A6C0G856-F1
#
_cell.length_a   1.000
_cell.length_b   1.000
_cell.length_c   1.000
_cell.angle_alpha   90.00
_cell.angle_beta   90.00
_cell.angle_gamma   90.00
#
_symmetry.space_group_name_H-M   'P 1'
#
loop_
_entity.id
_entity.type
_entity.pdbx_description
1 polymer ?
#
loop_
_entity_poly.entity_id
_entity_poly.type
_entity_poly.pdbx_seq_one_letter_code
_entity_poly.pdbx_strand_id
1 'polypeptide(L)'
;MRSWFTSKGVKAPSRKSSSPILEQLAEQHMDGNLENTLKTVEDAMADEFDFIVRRFHAFGRFPAALIYYSSMIDQVMINHDLLKPLMQKTAGLECQTIETSRLPDLILNDTLYHSDVNIEGQLNLVIEGILCGNTALLIEGLDQAFIVRTCNINKRAVDQPATEQVIRGPREGFIEILDTNIALIRYRLQTPDLRFRSMTIGRRSKSRVAVCFIQGITSPELVDEVEKRLSAIDIDAVLDSGYLEQFIEDNHYSPFPQVQYTERPDKVAANLLEGRIAILVNGSPLALMVPTVFNQFYQTVEDYTERFVLMSAIRVARFIALVFSLIFPSLYVSIISFNPELIPTEFAVAVAGGRAGVPWPAVVEVLIIEISMEVLREATIRLPQQVGGALSIVGVLVIGQAAVAAGFASPITVVIIALTTIGSFATPAYNAALALRLLRFPLIIMAGIFGLYGVMIGFILIANHMLSLKSFGVPYLSPIVPGNFQGMKDTVIRAPLSWMKERPSFLMPLDKTRIGQSTVEAMNKPVHDALDPMTIKAEQSGNRRGKINEHNDQGGQGQQGSQAQGQQSGQDGQSGQGQQGGQNEQSGQDQQAGQDNDQQDEQDQPAGQDNGQQDGQSDQGSQNSGNRQGGTNRQSDNANGDGKGN
;
A
#
# COMPACT_ATOMS: atom_id res chain seq x y z
N MET A 1 24.05 -9.06 53.67
CA MET A 1 22.92 -8.39 52.98
C MET A 1 23.41 -7.66 51.70
N ARG A 2 24.10 -8.38 50.81
CA ARG A 2 24.57 -7.92 49.48
C ARG A 2 24.96 -9.17 48.70
N SER A 3 24.08 -9.65 47.81
CA SER A 3 24.32 -10.70 46.78
C SER A 3 22.99 -11.35 46.37
N TRP A 4 22.07 -10.61 45.75
CA TRP A 4 20.85 -11.24 45.18
C TRP A 4 20.29 -10.55 43.94
N PHE A 5 21.13 -9.82 43.21
CA PHE A 5 20.77 -9.25 41.90
C PHE A 5 21.89 -9.50 40.90
N THR A 6 22.07 -10.77 40.54
CA THR A 6 22.65 -11.14 39.24
C THR A 6 21.56 -11.85 38.47
N SER A 7 20.67 -11.04 37.88
CA SER A 7 19.85 -11.47 36.76
C SER A 7 20.81 -12.00 35.69
N LYS A 8 20.81 -13.31 35.47
CA LYS A 8 21.42 -13.91 34.29
C LYS A 8 20.78 -13.19 33.11
N GLY A 9 21.55 -12.33 32.44
CA GLY A 9 21.19 -11.76 31.17
C GLY A 9 20.89 -12.93 30.23
N VAL A 10 19.60 -13.20 30.04
CA VAL A 10 19.13 -14.00 28.92
C VAL A 10 19.55 -13.19 27.71
N LYS A 11 20.70 -13.55 27.10
CA LYS A 11 21.07 -13.04 25.79
C LYS A 11 19.87 -13.32 24.90
N ALA A 12 19.16 -12.26 24.51
CA ALA A 12 18.16 -12.38 23.47
C ALA A 12 18.83 -13.11 22.31
N PRO A 13 18.22 -14.17 21.74
CA PRO A 13 18.82 -14.84 20.60
C PRO A 13 19.11 -13.75 19.56
N SER A 14 20.38 -13.64 19.17
CA SER A 14 20.80 -12.79 18.05
C SER A 14 19.84 -13.08 16.90
N ARG A 15 18.97 -12.12 16.57
CA ARG A 15 18.16 -12.20 15.36
C ARG A 15 19.18 -12.22 14.25
N LYS A 16 19.35 -13.37 13.57
CA LYS A 16 20.11 -13.42 12.32
C LYS A 16 19.60 -12.28 11.43
N SER A 17 20.49 -11.40 11.00
CA SER A 17 20.14 -10.37 10.04
C SER A 17 19.65 -11.10 8.77
N SER A 18 18.50 -10.69 8.25
CA SER A 18 17.82 -11.42 7.17
C SER A 18 18.46 -11.22 5.80
N SER A 19 19.37 -10.26 5.68
CA SER A 19 20.11 -9.99 4.44
C SER A 19 21.44 -10.76 4.44
N PRO A 20 21.77 -11.48 3.35
CA PRO A 20 23.07 -12.12 3.19
C PRO A 20 24.24 -11.13 3.32
N ILE A 21 24.05 -9.88 2.88
CA ILE A 21 25.05 -8.81 2.98
C ILE A 21 25.31 -8.48 4.44
N LEU A 22 24.26 -8.27 5.23
CA LEU A 22 24.41 -7.97 6.66
C LEU A 22 25.00 -9.14 7.45
N GLU A 23 24.70 -10.39 7.08
CA GLU A 23 25.25 -11.58 7.74
C GLU A 23 26.76 -11.72 7.47
N GLN A 24 27.22 -11.40 6.25
CA GLN A 24 28.66 -11.36 5.93
C GLN A 24 29.41 -10.27 6.71
N LEU A 25 28.76 -9.13 6.95
CA LEU A 25 29.36 -7.98 7.63
C LEU A 25 29.23 -8.03 9.15
N ALA A 26 28.46 -8.97 9.70
CA ALA A 26 28.22 -9.10 11.14
C ALA A 26 29.47 -9.43 11.96
N GLU A 27 30.46 -10.09 11.34
CA GLU A 27 31.73 -10.45 12.00
C GLU A 27 32.84 -9.40 11.78
N GLN A 28 32.62 -8.44 10.87
CA GLN A 28 33.62 -7.43 10.51
C GLN A 28 33.55 -6.21 11.44
N HIS A 29 34.70 -5.85 11.99
CA HIS A 29 34.91 -4.65 12.80
C HIS A 29 35.73 -3.64 12.01
N MET A 30 35.54 -2.35 12.30
CA MET A 30 36.32 -1.31 11.62
C MET A 30 37.79 -1.35 12.05
N ASP A 31 38.69 -1.22 11.09
CA ASP A 31 40.14 -1.36 11.26
C ASP A 31 40.86 -0.01 11.43
N GLY A 32 40.11 1.10 11.51
CA GLY A 32 40.65 2.46 11.60
C GLY A 32 41.14 3.04 10.26
N ASN A 33 41.05 2.27 9.16
CA ASN A 33 41.38 2.75 7.83
C ASN A 33 40.11 3.19 7.11
N LEU A 34 40.02 4.49 6.80
CA LEU A 34 38.85 5.06 6.15
C LEU A 34 38.64 4.45 4.76
N GLU A 35 39.69 4.21 3.99
CA GLU A 35 39.58 3.75 2.61
C GLU A 35 39.08 2.30 2.54
N ASN A 36 39.57 1.43 3.43
CA ASN A 36 39.08 0.05 3.53
C ASN A 36 37.60 0.01 3.93
N THR A 37 37.23 0.82 4.92
CA THR A 37 35.86 0.89 5.42
C THR A 37 34.92 1.44 4.34
N LEU A 38 35.30 2.54 3.68
CA LEU A 38 34.53 3.13 2.58
C LEU A 38 34.32 2.14 1.45
N LYS A 39 35.38 1.44 1.03
CA LYS A 39 35.27 0.43 -0.02
C LYS A 39 34.30 -0.68 0.36
N THR A 40 34.33 -1.14 1.62
CA THR A 40 33.42 -2.20 2.08
C THR A 40 31.96 -1.74 2.12
N VAL A 41 31.71 -0.49 2.55
CA VAL A 41 30.35 0.08 2.53
C VAL A 41 29.88 0.32 1.09
N GLU A 42 30.74 0.85 0.23
CA GLU A 42 30.45 1.05 -1.19
C GLU A 42 30.16 -0.27 -1.90
N ASP A 43 30.91 -1.34 -1.63
CA ASP A 43 30.67 -2.67 -2.20
C ASP A 43 29.34 -3.27 -1.71
N ALA A 44 28.97 -3.04 -0.44
CA ALA A 44 27.70 -3.48 0.11
C ALA A 44 26.49 -2.72 -0.47
N MET A 45 26.65 -1.41 -0.69
CA MET A 45 25.59 -0.47 -1.07
C MET A 45 25.69 -0.02 -2.54
N ALA A 46 26.48 -0.73 -3.35
CA ALA A 46 26.82 -0.37 -4.72
C ALA A 46 25.58 -0.15 -5.63
N ASP A 47 25.78 0.68 -6.66
CA ASP A 47 24.81 0.96 -7.74
C ASP A 47 23.50 1.65 -7.34
N GLU A 48 23.49 2.39 -6.22
CA GLU A 48 22.33 3.16 -5.78
C GLU A 48 22.50 4.65 -6.07
N PHE A 49 21.57 5.23 -6.85
CA PHE A 49 21.69 6.61 -7.32
C PHE A 49 21.51 7.67 -6.21
N ASP A 50 20.89 7.32 -5.09
CA ASP A 50 20.64 8.20 -3.94
C ASP A 50 21.63 7.99 -2.79
N PHE A 51 22.53 7.02 -2.89
CA PHE A 51 23.62 6.77 -1.95
C PHE A 51 24.77 7.77 -2.20
N ILE A 52 25.12 8.56 -1.18
CA ILE A 52 26.13 9.61 -1.30
C ILE A 52 27.23 9.39 -0.26
N VAL A 53 28.47 9.33 -0.75
CA VAL A 53 29.70 9.38 0.04
C VAL A 53 30.35 10.75 -0.16
N ARG A 54 30.41 11.54 0.90
CA ARG A 54 31.03 12.87 0.87
C ARG A 54 32.30 12.91 1.70
N ARG A 55 33.45 12.99 1.02
CA ARG A 55 34.78 13.10 1.63
C ARG A 55 35.11 14.55 1.98
N PHE A 56 35.73 14.76 3.14
CA PHE A 56 36.18 16.07 3.61
C PHE A 56 37.32 15.91 4.64
N HIS A 57 37.88 17.02 5.11
CA HIS A 57 38.87 17.00 6.18
C HIS A 57 38.24 17.55 7.46
N ALA A 58 38.03 16.70 8.45
CA ALA A 58 37.59 17.08 9.78
C ALA A 58 38.68 17.91 10.47
N PHE A 59 38.28 19.04 11.05
CA PHE A 59 39.15 20.04 11.69
C PHE A 59 40.30 20.51 10.79
N GLY A 60 40.14 20.40 9.45
CA GLY A 60 41.16 20.72 8.46
C GLY A 60 42.39 19.79 8.44
N ARG A 61 42.34 18.64 9.13
CA ARG A 61 43.51 17.76 9.31
C ARG A 61 43.22 16.28 9.10
N PHE A 62 42.12 15.77 9.64
CA PHE A 62 41.81 14.35 9.61
C PHE A 62 40.91 14.04 8.40
N PRO A 63 41.33 13.15 7.48
CA PRO A 63 40.43 12.67 6.43
C PRO A 63 39.18 12.06 7.05
N ALA A 64 38.01 12.45 6.54
CA ALA A 64 36.72 12.00 7.03
C ALA A 64 35.72 11.85 5.88
N ALA A 65 34.68 11.05 6.09
CA ALA A 65 33.60 10.86 5.14
C ALA A 65 32.24 10.85 5.84
N LEU A 66 31.25 11.50 5.22
CA LEU A 66 29.84 11.32 5.53
C LEU A 66 29.23 10.34 4.53
N ILE A 67 28.45 9.40 5.03
CA ILE A 67 27.69 8.44 4.23
C ILE A 67 26.22 8.57 4.59
N TYR A 68 25.37 8.77 3.59
CA TYR A 68 23.92 8.89 3.79
C TYR A 68 23.14 8.63 2.50
N TYR A 69 21.84 8.37 2.66
CA TYR A 69 20.87 8.35 1.57
C TYR A 69 20.23 9.71 1.37
N SER A 70 20.53 10.37 0.25
CA SER A 70 20.01 11.70 -0.08
C SER A 70 18.49 11.82 -0.13
N SER A 71 17.79 10.72 -0.38
CA SER A 71 16.32 10.64 -0.42
C SER A 71 15.66 10.68 0.97
N MET A 72 16.38 10.27 2.03
CA MET A 72 15.84 10.11 3.39
C MET A 72 16.32 11.17 4.40
N ILE A 73 17.11 12.15 3.95
CA ILE A 73 17.75 13.14 4.83
C ILE A 73 17.40 14.58 4.44
N ASP A 74 17.52 15.48 5.41
CA ASP A 74 17.50 16.92 5.14
C ASP A 74 18.91 17.43 4.81
N GLN A 75 19.11 17.84 3.56
CA GLN A 75 20.39 18.38 3.08
C GLN A 75 20.83 19.64 3.83
N VAL A 76 19.90 20.45 4.32
CA VAL A 76 20.23 21.66 5.10
C VAL A 76 20.87 21.26 6.42
N MET A 77 20.32 20.24 7.07
CA MET A 77 20.83 19.71 8.33
C MET A 77 22.25 19.15 8.17
N ILE A 78 22.51 18.38 7.11
CA ILE A 78 23.87 17.86 6.83
C ILE A 78 24.86 19.00 6.60
N ASN A 79 24.50 19.97 5.76
CA ASN A 79 25.42 21.04 5.39
C ASN A 79 25.70 21.98 6.56
N HIS A 80 24.68 22.35 7.33
CA HIS A 80 24.80 23.36 8.38
C HIS A 80 25.20 22.78 9.74
N ASP A 81 24.69 21.60 10.10
CA ASP A 81 24.83 21.05 11.45
C ASP A 81 25.91 19.96 11.56
N LEU A 82 26.32 19.35 10.43
CA LEU A 82 27.42 18.38 10.40
C LEU A 82 28.65 18.92 9.67
N LEU A 83 28.55 19.21 8.37
CA LEU A 83 29.71 19.57 7.56
C LEU A 83 30.37 20.87 8.01
N LYS A 84 29.58 21.92 8.24
CA LYS A 84 30.13 23.23 8.61
C LYS A 84 30.89 23.20 9.95
N PRO A 85 30.36 22.63 11.06
CA PRO A 85 31.11 22.50 12.31
C PRO A 85 32.35 21.61 12.18
N LEU A 86 32.24 20.49 11.46
CA LEU A 86 33.36 19.55 11.30
C LEU A 86 34.47 20.08 10.37
N MET A 87 34.14 20.94 9.40
CA MET A 87 35.13 21.55 8.49
C MET A 87 35.72 22.87 9.02
N GLN A 88 35.05 23.52 9.98
CA GLN A 88 35.57 24.73 10.60
C GLN A 88 36.83 24.38 11.40
N LYS A 89 37.88 25.18 11.20
CA LYS A 89 39.09 25.11 12.03
C LYS A 89 38.72 25.66 13.40
N THR A 90 38.72 24.83 14.43
CA THR A 90 38.48 25.29 15.80
C THR A 90 39.58 26.26 16.20
N ALA A 91 39.25 27.54 16.38
CA ALA A 91 40.17 28.56 16.85
C ALA A 91 40.61 28.20 18.28
N GLY A 92 41.83 27.68 18.42
CA GLY A 92 42.38 27.16 19.68
C GLY A 92 43.11 25.82 19.57
N LEU A 93 42.86 25.05 18.51
CA LEU A 93 43.52 23.75 18.25
C LEU A 93 44.73 23.83 17.31
N GLU A 94 45.11 25.04 16.88
CA GLU A 94 46.23 25.26 15.95
C GLU A 94 47.61 24.85 16.53
N CYS A 95 47.71 24.65 17.85
CA CYS A 95 48.99 24.39 18.55
C CYS A 95 49.06 23.08 19.34
N GLN A 96 48.05 22.20 19.31
CA GLN A 96 48.09 20.92 20.02
C GLN A 96 48.03 19.73 19.05
N THR A 97 48.92 18.76 19.24
CA THR A 97 48.77 17.41 18.68
C THR A 97 47.52 16.80 19.32
N ILE A 98 46.38 16.89 18.64
CA ILE A 98 45.18 16.17 19.03
C ILE A 98 45.52 14.69 18.88
N GLU A 99 45.66 13.98 20.00
CA GLU A 99 45.76 12.53 19.99
C GLU A 99 44.47 11.95 19.43
N THR A 100 44.58 10.95 18.55
CA THR A 100 43.43 10.26 17.93
C THR A 100 42.45 9.69 18.97
N SER A 101 42.94 9.41 20.19
CA SER A 101 42.15 8.97 21.34
C SER A 101 41.15 9.99 21.87
N ARG A 102 41.38 11.31 21.68
CA ARG A 102 40.49 12.39 22.15
C ARG A 102 39.51 12.87 21.08
N LEU A 103 39.65 12.39 19.86
CA LEU A 103 38.79 12.78 18.75
C LEU A 103 37.30 12.49 19.01
N PRO A 104 36.92 11.33 19.56
CA PRO A 104 35.52 11.03 19.83
C PRO A 104 34.86 12.00 20.81
N ASP A 105 35.55 12.33 21.89
CA ASP A 105 35.06 13.26 22.92
C ASP A 105 34.89 14.68 22.38
N LEU A 106 35.84 15.14 21.55
CA LEU A 106 35.80 16.46 20.90
C LEU A 106 34.62 16.57 19.92
N ILE A 107 34.34 15.50 19.19
CA ILE A 107 33.25 15.47 18.22
C ILE A 107 31.90 15.52 18.94
N LEU A 108 31.72 14.69 19.96
CA LEU A 108 30.44 14.57 20.68
C LEU A 108 30.13 15.75 21.58
N ASN A 109 31.12 16.29 22.30
CA ASN A 109 30.88 17.31 23.32
C ASN A 109 31.10 18.74 22.81
N ASP A 110 32.02 18.94 21.86
CA ASP A 110 32.47 20.28 21.49
C ASP A 110 32.09 20.70 20.06
N THR A 111 31.72 19.75 19.18
CA THR A 111 31.54 20.03 17.75
C THR A 111 30.13 19.73 17.23
N LEU A 112 29.55 18.58 17.58
CA LEU A 112 28.22 18.20 17.13
C LEU A 112 27.15 18.89 17.98
N TYR A 113 26.31 19.70 17.35
CA TYR A 113 25.13 20.28 17.98
C TYR A 113 23.95 19.30 18.09
N HIS A 114 24.09 18.11 17.52
CA HIS A 114 23.02 17.12 17.44
C HIS A 114 22.98 16.25 18.71
N SER A 115 21.78 16.04 19.26
CA SER A 115 21.60 15.37 20.56
C SER A 115 21.56 13.85 20.50
N ASP A 116 21.23 13.27 19.34
CA ASP A 116 21.09 11.82 19.15
C ASP A 116 22.20 11.30 18.22
N VAL A 117 23.29 10.84 18.85
CA VAL A 117 24.48 10.29 18.18
C VAL A 117 24.83 8.96 18.83
N ASN A 118 24.89 7.91 18.03
CA ASN A 118 25.35 6.59 18.47
C ASN A 118 26.76 6.32 17.93
N ILE A 119 27.57 5.62 18.71
CA ILE A 119 28.92 5.22 18.33
C ILE A 119 28.92 3.72 18.09
N GLU A 120 29.29 3.29 16.89
CA GLU A 120 29.29 1.87 16.53
C GLU A 120 30.63 1.47 15.89
N GLY A 121 31.18 0.34 16.34
CA GLY A 121 32.42 -0.23 15.78
C GLY A 121 32.19 -1.43 14.84
N GLN A 122 30.96 -1.94 14.78
CA GLN A 122 30.59 -3.07 13.93
C GLN A 122 29.98 -2.58 12.63
N LEU A 123 30.47 -3.10 11.49
CA LEU A 123 30.10 -2.56 10.19
C LEU A 123 28.62 -2.82 9.82
N ASN A 124 28.06 -3.94 10.27
CA ASN A 124 26.64 -4.24 10.12
C ASN A 124 25.74 -3.18 10.79
N LEU A 125 26.07 -2.74 12.01
CA LEU A 125 25.30 -1.74 12.75
C LEU A 125 25.41 -0.35 12.11
N VAL A 126 26.59 -0.03 11.54
CA VAL A 126 26.77 1.19 10.74
C VAL A 126 25.85 1.20 9.52
N ILE A 127 25.81 0.09 8.77
CA ILE A 127 24.95 -0.04 7.60
C ILE A 127 23.47 -0.02 8.00
N GLU A 128 23.07 -0.73 9.07
CA GLU A 128 21.70 -0.65 9.61
C GLU A 128 21.32 0.79 9.98
N GLY A 129 22.25 1.55 10.57
CA GLY A 129 22.08 2.97 10.84
C GLY A 129 21.82 3.80 9.58
N ILE A 130 22.60 3.58 8.52
CA ILE A 130 22.43 4.25 7.22
C ILE A 130 21.08 3.88 6.59
N LEU A 131 20.69 2.60 6.64
CA LEU A 131 19.41 2.09 6.13
C LEU A 131 18.20 2.68 6.87
N CYS A 132 18.36 3.06 8.14
CA CYS A 132 17.35 3.80 8.91
C CYS A 132 17.24 5.29 8.51
N GLY A 133 18.03 5.75 7.53
CA GLY A 133 18.08 7.14 7.10
C GLY A 133 18.96 8.02 7.98
N ASN A 134 19.85 7.45 8.79
CA ASN A 134 20.84 8.22 9.55
C ASN A 134 22.09 8.47 8.71
N THR A 135 22.93 9.40 9.16
CA THR A 135 24.20 9.72 8.51
C THR A 135 25.32 9.12 9.31
N ALA A 136 26.15 8.29 8.66
CA ALA A 136 27.36 7.78 9.26
C ALA A 136 28.53 8.72 8.98
N LEU A 137 29.24 9.12 10.04
CA LEU A 137 30.48 9.88 9.98
C LEU A 137 31.64 8.93 10.31
N LEU A 138 32.55 8.80 9.36
CA LEU A 138 33.78 8.02 9.47
C LEU A 138 34.98 8.96 9.45
N ILE A 139 35.99 8.69 10.28
CA ILE A 139 37.20 9.49 10.37
C ILE A 139 38.42 8.57 10.39
N GLU A 140 39.43 8.92 9.62
CA GLU A 140 40.70 8.19 9.54
C GLU A 140 41.35 8.05 10.93
N GLY A 141 41.74 6.83 11.28
CA GLY A 141 42.37 6.48 12.54
C GLY A 141 41.42 6.11 13.68
N LEU A 142 40.09 6.15 13.48
CA LEU A 142 39.09 5.68 14.44
C LEU A 142 38.50 4.33 14.03
N ASP A 143 38.45 3.39 14.97
CA ASP A 143 37.78 2.09 14.85
C ASP A 143 36.26 2.17 15.10
N GLN A 144 35.71 3.39 15.16
CA GLN A 144 34.32 3.69 15.50
C GLN A 144 33.73 4.73 14.55
N ALA A 145 32.46 4.52 14.18
CA ALA A 145 31.68 5.40 13.34
C ALA A 145 30.66 6.15 14.20
N PHE A 146 30.42 7.42 13.89
CA PHE A 146 29.37 8.20 14.54
C PHE A 146 28.11 8.16 13.66
N ILE A 147 27.05 7.55 14.17
CA ILE A 147 25.74 7.50 13.52
C ILE A 147 24.92 8.66 14.06
N VAL A 148 24.76 9.71 13.24
CA VAL A 148 23.97 10.89 13.60
C VAL A 148 22.57 10.76 13.05
N ARG A 149 21.57 10.91 13.92
CA ARG A 149 20.17 10.82 13.53
C ARG A 149 19.76 11.97 12.62
N THR A 150 19.65 11.70 11.33
CA THR A 150 19.39 12.72 10.29
C THR A 150 18.19 12.41 9.42
N CYS A 151 17.48 11.33 9.76
CA CYS A 151 16.33 10.83 9.03
C CYS A 151 15.21 11.87 9.04
N ASN A 152 14.90 12.38 7.85
CA ASN A 152 13.78 13.28 7.61
C ASN A 152 13.15 12.94 6.26
N ILE A 153 12.02 12.24 6.31
CA ILE A 153 11.22 11.94 5.13
C ILE A 153 10.27 13.11 4.92
N ASN A 154 10.41 13.79 3.78
CA ASN A 154 9.61 14.96 3.42
C ASN A 154 8.10 14.69 3.63
N LYS A 155 7.51 15.38 4.61
CA LYS A 155 6.11 15.21 5.05
C LYS A 155 5.12 16.14 4.38
N ARG A 156 5.43 16.73 3.21
CA ARG A 156 4.38 17.53 2.52
C ARG A 156 3.19 16.59 2.35
N ALA A 157 2.04 17.00 2.90
CA ALA A 157 0.98 16.12 3.38
C ALA A 157 0.85 14.89 2.49
N VAL A 158 1.39 13.76 2.95
CA VAL A 158 1.18 12.48 2.30
C VAL A 158 -0.29 12.18 2.53
N ASP A 159 -1.12 12.67 1.62
CA ASP A 159 -2.57 12.56 1.70
C ASP A 159 -2.97 11.11 1.48
N GLN A 160 -4.17 10.80 1.97
CA GLN A 160 -4.72 9.46 1.80
C GLN A 160 -4.88 9.14 0.31
N PRO A 161 -4.42 7.96 -0.17
CA PRO A 161 -4.60 7.57 -1.56
C PRO A 161 -6.08 7.67 -1.92
N ALA A 162 -6.38 8.48 -2.94
CA ALA A 162 -7.75 8.78 -3.33
C ALA A 162 -8.43 7.58 -3.95
N THR A 163 -7.66 6.72 -4.65
CA THR A 163 -8.17 5.54 -5.34
C THR A 163 -8.13 4.26 -4.49
N GLU A 164 -7.27 4.17 -3.47
CA GLU A 164 -7.11 2.99 -2.61
C GLU A 164 -7.30 3.29 -1.11
N GLN A 165 -8.48 3.80 -0.74
CA GLN A 165 -8.81 4.09 0.66
C GLN A 165 -8.92 2.81 1.51
N VAL A 166 -8.42 2.87 2.74
CA VAL A 166 -8.54 1.79 3.74
C VAL A 166 -9.05 2.27 5.07
N ILE A 167 -9.81 1.40 5.72
CA ILE A 167 -10.30 1.56 7.08
C ILE A 167 -9.15 1.35 8.06
N ARG A 168 -8.30 0.34 7.81
CA ARG A 168 -7.19 -0.04 8.68
C ARG A 168 -5.90 -0.30 7.91
N GLY A 169 -4.84 0.43 8.26
CA GLY A 169 -3.50 0.30 7.68
C GLY A 169 -2.85 1.67 7.45
N PRO A 170 -1.65 1.69 6.85
CA PRO A 170 -1.02 2.94 6.42
C PRO A 170 -1.94 3.70 5.45
N ARG A 171 -2.01 5.02 5.63
CA ARG A 171 -2.75 5.94 4.75
C ARG A 171 -1.82 6.74 3.84
N GLU A 172 -0.55 6.37 3.80
CA GLU A 172 0.45 7.05 2.99
C GLU A 172 0.24 6.69 1.51
N GLY A 173 0.08 7.70 0.65
CA GLY A 173 0.12 7.58 -0.80
C GLY A 173 1.46 8.03 -1.39
N PHE A 174 1.77 7.59 -2.60
CA PHE A 174 2.84 8.18 -3.41
C PHE A 174 2.44 9.57 -3.90
N ILE A 175 3.44 10.37 -4.24
CA ILE A 175 3.29 11.70 -4.81
C ILE A 175 4.04 11.79 -6.15
N GLU A 176 4.02 12.93 -6.83
CA GLU A 176 4.64 13.07 -8.15
C GLU A 176 6.18 13.09 -8.10
N ILE A 177 6.77 13.35 -6.92
CA ILE A 177 8.23 13.47 -6.76
C ILE A 177 8.85 12.09 -6.56
N LEU A 178 9.68 11.66 -7.52
CA LEU A 178 10.32 10.34 -7.54
C LEU A 178 11.18 10.08 -6.29
N ASP A 179 12.00 11.05 -5.89
CA ASP A 179 12.95 10.88 -4.77
C ASP A 179 12.20 10.67 -3.44
N THR A 180 11.04 11.31 -3.25
CA THR A 180 10.17 11.09 -2.08
C THR A 180 9.54 9.70 -2.11
N ASN A 181 9.07 9.23 -3.27
CA ASN A 181 8.49 7.89 -3.39
C ASN A 181 9.51 6.79 -3.07
N ILE A 182 10.77 7.00 -3.48
CA ILE A 182 11.88 6.10 -3.17
C ILE A 182 12.18 6.10 -1.66
N ALA A 183 12.17 7.26 -1.03
CA ALA A 183 12.31 7.37 0.43
C ALA A 183 11.19 6.62 1.19
N LEU A 184 9.94 6.70 0.72
CA LEU A 184 8.80 5.97 1.32
C LEU A 184 8.98 4.45 1.24
N ILE A 185 9.53 3.94 0.13
CA ILE A 185 9.82 2.49 -0.02
C ILE A 185 10.97 2.09 0.90
N ARG A 186 12.09 2.84 0.90
CA ARG A 186 13.26 2.54 1.74
C ARG A 186 12.94 2.60 3.23
N TYR A 187 12.15 3.57 3.67
CA TYR A 187 11.72 3.68 5.06
C TYR A 187 11.01 2.41 5.55
N ARG A 188 10.26 1.76 4.65
CA ARG A 188 9.51 0.53 4.92
C ARG A 188 10.36 -0.73 4.75
N LEU A 189 11.31 -0.72 3.82
CA LEU A 189 12.22 -1.82 3.51
C LEU A 189 13.67 -1.42 3.78
N GLN A 190 14.07 -1.54 5.05
CA GLN A 190 15.42 -1.21 5.52
C GLN A 190 16.37 -2.40 5.29
N THR A 191 16.67 -2.69 4.03
CA THR A 191 17.60 -3.77 3.62
C THR A 191 18.58 -3.27 2.57
N PRO A 192 19.87 -3.64 2.64
CA PRO A 192 20.84 -3.28 1.60
C PRO A 192 20.60 -4.06 0.29
N ASP A 193 19.76 -5.09 0.33
CA ASP A 193 19.38 -5.86 -0.85
C ASP A 193 18.39 -5.10 -1.77
N LEU A 194 17.80 -4.01 -1.29
CA LEU A 194 16.84 -3.21 -2.05
C LEU A 194 17.57 -2.30 -3.03
N ARG A 195 17.45 -2.59 -4.33
CA ARG A 195 18.14 -1.87 -5.40
C ARG A 195 17.20 -0.97 -6.18
N PHE A 196 17.71 0.19 -6.58
CA PHE A 196 17.02 1.15 -7.44
C PHE A 196 17.88 1.48 -8.65
N ARG A 197 17.46 1.03 -9.83
CA ARG A 197 18.14 1.37 -11.08
C ARG A 197 17.42 2.54 -11.75
N SER A 198 18.11 3.67 -11.85
CA SER A 198 17.57 4.86 -12.51
C SER A 198 17.88 4.84 -14.00
N MET A 199 16.87 5.17 -14.81
CA MET A 199 16.98 5.33 -16.24
C MET A 199 16.28 6.62 -16.67
N THR A 200 16.57 7.08 -17.89
CA THR A 200 15.99 8.30 -18.44
C THR A 200 15.35 7.99 -19.77
N ILE A 201 14.04 8.22 -19.89
CA ILE A 201 13.24 7.89 -21.07
C ILE A 201 12.68 9.18 -21.69
N GLY A 202 12.64 9.24 -23.02
CA GLY A 202 12.07 10.34 -23.79
C GLY A 202 13.08 11.11 -24.64
N ARG A 203 12.66 11.60 -25.80
CA ARG A 203 13.50 12.28 -26.80
C ARG A 203 13.59 13.79 -26.58
N ARG A 204 12.45 14.44 -26.33
CA ARG A 204 12.32 15.89 -26.14
C ARG A 204 12.41 16.27 -24.68
N SER A 205 11.66 15.56 -23.83
CA SER A 205 11.76 15.67 -22.38
C SER A 205 12.32 14.38 -21.83
N LYS A 206 13.39 14.50 -21.05
CA LYS A 206 14.12 13.39 -20.44
C LYS A 206 13.51 13.12 -19.06
N SER A 207 12.56 12.19 -18.99
CA SER A 207 11.87 11.83 -17.75
C SER A 207 12.67 10.75 -16.99
N ARG A 208 12.90 10.98 -15.68
CA ARG A 208 13.54 9.99 -14.79
C ARG A 208 12.54 8.88 -14.45
N VAL A 209 12.99 7.64 -14.58
CA VAL A 209 12.26 6.43 -14.22
C VAL A 209 13.17 5.60 -13.30
N ALA A 210 12.61 5.00 -12.26
CA ALA A 210 13.34 4.10 -11.35
C ALA A 210 12.71 2.71 -11.39
N VAL A 211 13.56 1.70 -11.56
CA VAL A 211 13.19 0.28 -11.46
C VAL A 211 13.66 -0.21 -10.09
N CYS A 212 12.72 -0.67 -9.27
CA CYS A 212 12.95 -1.10 -7.89
C CYS A 212 12.76 -2.61 -7.78
N PHE A 213 13.71 -3.30 -7.15
CA PHE A 213 13.67 -4.74 -6.92
C PHE A 213 14.51 -5.12 -5.70
N ILE A 214 14.34 -6.35 -5.19
CA ILE A 214 15.19 -6.87 -4.10
C ILE A 214 16.15 -7.90 -4.68
N GLN A 215 17.44 -7.57 -4.65
CA GLN A 215 18.51 -8.47 -5.07
C GLN A 215 18.54 -9.71 -4.17
N GLY A 216 18.71 -10.90 -4.77
CA GLY A 216 18.64 -12.16 -4.04
C GLY A 216 17.23 -12.70 -3.79
N ILE A 217 16.17 -11.92 -4.06
CA ILE A 217 14.78 -12.42 -4.10
C ILE A 217 14.27 -12.43 -5.54
N THR A 218 14.31 -11.29 -6.22
CA THR A 218 13.80 -11.12 -7.58
C THR A 218 14.64 -11.90 -8.60
N SER A 219 14.00 -12.52 -9.57
CA SER A 219 14.70 -13.21 -10.68
C SER A 219 15.46 -12.19 -11.54
N PRO A 220 16.76 -12.42 -11.85
CA PRO A 220 17.54 -11.49 -12.67
C PRO A 220 17.01 -11.39 -14.11
N GLU A 221 16.51 -12.49 -14.68
CA GLU A 221 15.92 -12.51 -16.03
C GLU A 221 14.72 -11.58 -16.14
N LEU A 222 13.95 -11.44 -15.05
CA LEU A 222 12.80 -10.54 -15.01
C LEU A 222 13.25 -9.08 -14.98
N VAL A 223 14.32 -8.76 -14.25
CA VAL A 223 14.90 -7.40 -14.20
C VAL A 223 15.41 -7.00 -15.57
N ASP A 224 16.16 -7.89 -16.23
CA ASP A 224 16.71 -7.64 -17.56
C ASP A 224 15.62 -7.44 -18.62
N GLU A 225 14.52 -8.21 -18.56
CA GLU A 225 13.39 -8.05 -19.46
C GLU A 225 12.66 -6.70 -19.25
N VAL A 226 12.49 -6.27 -17.99
CA VAL A 226 11.91 -4.94 -17.69
C VAL A 226 12.78 -3.82 -18.24
N GLU A 227 14.09 -3.88 -18.01
CA GLU A 227 15.03 -2.87 -18.52
C GLU A 227 15.10 -2.84 -20.04
N LYS A 228 15.08 -4.01 -20.68
CA LYS A 228 15.05 -4.14 -22.12
C LYS A 228 13.78 -3.52 -22.73
N ARG A 229 12.61 -3.73 -22.12
CA ARG A 229 11.36 -3.12 -22.60
C ARG A 229 11.37 -1.61 -22.41
N LEU A 230 11.79 -1.13 -21.24
CA LEU A 230 11.83 0.31 -20.95
C LEU A 230 12.85 1.05 -21.83
N SER A 231 14.01 0.45 -22.11
CA SER A 231 15.03 1.02 -22.98
C SER A 231 14.64 1.06 -24.46
N ALA A 232 13.70 0.22 -24.90
CA ALA A 232 13.16 0.24 -26.26
C ALA A 232 12.15 1.37 -26.51
N ILE A 233 11.71 2.09 -25.48
CA ILE A 233 10.69 3.15 -25.59
C ILE A 233 11.32 4.42 -26.16
N ASP A 234 10.96 4.77 -27.40
CA ASP A 234 11.28 6.06 -28.01
C ASP A 234 10.02 6.91 -28.21
N ILE A 235 9.77 7.81 -27.26
CA ILE A 235 8.66 8.78 -27.29
C ILE A 235 9.18 10.20 -27.02
N ASP A 236 8.40 11.24 -27.33
CA ASP A 236 8.85 12.61 -27.09
C ASP A 236 9.01 12.94 -25.60
N ALA A 237 8.07 12.53 -24.75
CA ALA A 237 8.10 12.73 -23.31
C ALA A 237 7.24 11.67 -22.60
N VAL A 238 7.68 11.24 -21.42
CA VAL A 238 6.83 10.45 -20.50
C VAL A 238 6.14 11.44 -19.57
N LEU A 239 4.81 11.60 -19.70
CA LEU A 239 4.01 12.52 -18.89
C LEU A 239 3.44 11.85 -17.63
N ASP A 240 3.14 10.56 -17.70
CA ASP A 240 2.59 9.77 -16.60
C ASP A 240 3.04 8.30 -16.71
N SER A 241 2.96 7.56 -15.60
CA SER A 241 3.26 6.12 -15.58
C SER A 241 2.35 5.30 -16.52
N GLY A 242 1.10 5.72 -16.75
CA GLY A 242 0.19 5.08 -17.70
C GLY A 242 0.65 5.10 -19.17
N TYR A 243 1.63 5.94 -19.52
CA TYR A 243 2.26 5.89 -20.84
C TYR A 243 3.20 4.68 -20.92
N LEU A 244 4.00 4.46 -19.88
CA LEU A 244 4.91 3.31 -19.83
C LEU A 244 4.13 2.00 -19.76
N GLU A 245 3.03 1.96 -19.01
CA GLU A 245 2.11 0.80 -18.96
C GLU A 245 1.76 0.32 -20.38
N GLN A 246 1.33 1.23 -21.26
CA GLN A 246 0.97 0.94 -22.65
C GLN A 246 2.14 0.53 -23.57
N PHE A 247 3.40 0.62 -23.13
CA PHE A 247 4.54 0.14 -23.94
C PHE A 247 5.13 -1.16 -23.40
N ILE A 248 4.95 -1.44 -22.11
CA ILE A 248 5.54 -2.60 -21.45
C ILE A 248 4.58 -3.79 -21.39
N GLU A 249 3.29 -3.60 -21.66
CA GLU A 249 2.30 -4.67 -21.70
C GLU A 249 2.57 -5.69 -22.82
N ASP A 250 2.29 -6.97 -22.56
CA ASP A 250 2.45 -8.03 -23.57
C ASP A 250 1.33 -7.97 -24.63
N ASN A 251 0.09 -7.70 -24.22
CA ASN A 251 -1.08 -7.70 -25.10
C ASN A 251 -1.93 -6.42 -24.96
N HIS A 252 -1.55 -5.36 -25.66
CA HIS A 252 -2.20 -4.04 -25.62
C HIS A 252 -3.69 -4.01 -26.00
N TYR A 253 -4.17 -5.00 -26.75
CA TYR A 253 -5.59 -5.11 -27.14
C TYR A 253 -6.43 -5.92 -26.14
N SER A 254 -5.81 -6.52 -25.13
CA SER A 254 -6.53 -7.24 -24.10
C SER A 254 -7.33 -6.26 -23.23
N PRO A 255 -8.61 -6.54 -22.94
CA PRO A 255 -9.35 -5.73 -21.97
C PRO A 255 -8.79 -5.94 -20.55
N PHE A 256 -8.10 -7.05 -20.29
CA PHE A 256 -7.53 -7.35 -18.98
C PHE A 256 -6.18 -6.64 -18.79
N PRO A 257 -6.03 -5.86 -17.70
CA PRO A 257 -4.77 -5.20 -17.38
C PRO A 257 -3.69 -6.24 -17.07
N GLN A 258 -2.51 -6.05 -17.66
CA GLN A 258 -1.32 -6.91 -17.44
C GLN A 258 -0.29 -6.27 -16.51
N VAL A 259 -0.51 -5.00 -16.15
CA VAL A 259 0.26 -4.27 -15.14
C VAL A 259 -0.70 -3.83 -14.03
N GLN A 260 -0.24 -3.93 -12.78
CA GLN A 260 -0.98 -3.39 -11.64
C GLN A 260 -0.37 -2.06 -11.24
N TYR A 261 -1.10 -0.97 -11.35
CA TYR A 261 -0.72 0.29 -10.74
C TYR A 261 -1.22 0.39 -9.29
N THR A 262 -0.51 1.15 -8.46
CA THR A 262 -0.86 1.39 -7.05
C THR A 262 -0.35 2.74 -6.58
N GLU A 263 -1.16 3.49 -5.84
CA GLU A 263 -0.75 4.71 -5.12
C GLU A 263 -0.05 4.40 -3.80
N ARG A 264 0.00 3.13 -3.39
CA ARG A 264 0.36 2.74 -2.03
C ARG A 264 1.78 2.20 -1.88
N PRO A 265 2.65 2.82 -1.05
CA PRO A 265 4.00 2.31 -0.80
C PRO A 265 4.03 0.97 -0.05
N ASP A 266 3.06 0.69 0.82
CA ASP A 266 3.00 -0.57 1.57
C ASP A 266 2.68 -1.77 0.67
N LYS A 267 1.79 -1.58 -0.32
CA LYS A 267 1.50 -2.57 -1.35
C LYS A 267 2.70 -2.82 -2.26
N VAL A 268 3.46 -1.78 -2.61
CA VAL A 268 4.73 -1.94 -3.35
C VAL A 268 5.74 -2.75 -2.53
N ALA A 269 5.96 -2.39 -1.27
CA ALA A 269 6.88 -3.09 -0.38
C ALA A 269 6.52 -4.58 -0.23
N ALA A 270 5.22 -4.89 -0.06
CA ALA A 270 4.75 -6.27 0.00
C ALA A 270 5.07 -7.06 -1.29
N ASN A 271 4.80 -6.48 -2.45
CA ASN A 271 5.07 -7.11 -3.74
C ASN A 271 6.57 -7.29 -4.02
N LEU A 272 7.42 -6.32 -3.63
CA LEU A 272 8.87 -6.43 -3.73
C LEU A 272 9.39 -7.62 -2.91
N LEU A 273 8.85 -7.83 -1.70
CA LEU A 273 9.17 -8.98 -0.85
C LEU A 273 8.72 -10.32 -1.42
N GLU A 274 7.76 -10.34 -2.36
CA GLU A 274 7.40 -11.55 -3.11
C GLU A 274 8.36 -11.86 -4.26
N GLY A 275 9.23 -10.91 -4.64
CA GLY A 275 10.15 -11.02 -5.77
C GLY A 275 9.65 -10.36 -7.05
N ARG A 276 8.70 -9.43 -6.96
CA ARG A 276 8.25 -8.61 -8.11
C ARG A 276 9.12 -7.37 -8.28
N ILE A 277 8.87 -6.62 -9.35
CA ILE A 277 9.55 -5.37 -9.70
C ILE A 277 8.54 -4.24 -9.66
N ALA A 278 8.93 -3.10 -9.10
CA ALA A 278 8.17 -1.86 -9.15
C ALA A 278 8.85 -0.86 -10.10
N ILE A 279 8.06 -0.13 -10.88
CA ILE A 279 8.54 0.93 -11.77
C ILE A 279 7.89 2.24 -11.32
N LEU A 280 8.72 3.23 -11.02
CA LEU A 280 8.31 4.57 -10.60
C LEU A 280 8.71 5.59 -11.67
N VAL A 281 7.83 6.55 -11.94
CA VAL A 281 8.07 7.61 -12.92
C VAL A 281 8.02 8.96 -12.23
N ASN A 282 9.02 9.80 -12.47
CA ASN A 282 8.98 11.18 -11.97
C ASN A 282 7.85 11.96 -12.64
N GLY A 283 6.95 12.53 -11.85
CA GLY A 283 5.74 13.22 -12.31
C GLY A 283 4.45 12.42 -12.10
N SER A 284 4.51 11.15 -11.66
CA SER A 284 3.33 10.30 -11.46
C SER A 284 3.22 9.83 -10.00
N PRO A 285 2.04 9.91 -9.36
CA PRO A 285 1.79 9.38 -8.01
C PRO A 285 1.48 7.87 -8.03
N LEU A 286 1.72 7.18 -9.14
CA LEU A 286 1.42 5.76 -9.32
C LEU A 286 2.71 4.96 -9.54
N ALA A 287 2.81 3.83 -8.83
CA ALA A 287 3.83 2.82 -9.07
C ALA A 287 3.26 1.67 -9.90
N LEU A 288 3.98 1.24 -10.93
CA LEU A 288 3.61 0.09 -11.76
C LEU A 288 4.28 -1.18 -11.21
N MET A 289 3.51 -2.23 -10.98
CA MET A 289 3.98 -3.52 -10.49
C MET A 289 3.97 -4.56 -11.59
N VAL A 290 5.11 -5.26 -11.75
CA VAL A 290 5.29 -6.31 -12.76
C VAL A 290 6.09 -7.50 -12.20
N PRO A 291 5.82 -8.74 -12.64
CA PRO A 291 4.65 -9.18 -13.40
C PRO A 291 3.37 -9.09 -12.56
N THR A 292 2.20 -9.07 -13.21
CA THR A 292 0.89 -9.08 -12.54
C THR A 292 0.08 -10.34 -12.88
N VAL A 293 -0.67 -10.84 -11.91
CA VAL A 293 -1.60 -11.97 -12.05
C VAL A 293 -3.01 -11.57 -11.63
N PHE A 294 -4.03 -12.25 -12.16
CA PHE A 294 -5.43 -11.88 -11.94
C PHE A 294 -5.83 -11.82 -10.45
N ASN A 295 -5.26 -12.70 -9.61
CA ASN A 295 -5.53 -12.75 -8.16
C ASN A 295 -5.25 -11.41 -7.47
N GLN A 296 -4.27 -10.64 -7.93
CA GLN A 296 -3.88 -9.39 -7.28
C GLN A 296 -4.90 -8.25 -7.43
N PHE A 297 -5.81 -8.33 -8.38
CA PHE A 297 -6.80 -7.27 -8.61
C PHE A 297 -7.97 -7.31 -7.61
N TYR A 298 -8.21 -8.45 -6.96
CA TYR A 298 -9.25 -8.57 -5.93
C TYR A 298 -8.71 -8.77 -4.51
N GLN A 299 -7.40 -8.94 -4.36
CA GLN A 299 -6.71 -8.88 -3.08
C GLN A 299 -6.50 -7.42 -2.65
N THR A 300 -6.68 -7.15 -1.36
CA THR A 300 -6.36 -5.86 -0.75
C THR A 300 -5.37 -6.01 0.39
N VAL A 301 -4.69 -4.93 0.77
CA VAL A 301 -3.79 -4.95 1.95
C VAL A 301 -4.58 -5.25 3.23
N GLU A 302 -5.83 -4.81 3.32
CA GLU A 302 -6.72 -5.08 4.46
C GLU A 302 -6.98 -6.57 4.67
N ASP A 303 -6.98 -7.35 3.58
CA ASP A 303 -7.12 -8.79 3.68
C ASP A 303 -6.06 -9.38 4.58
N TYR A 304 -4.88 -8.74 4.72
CA TYR A 304 -3.75 -9.22 5.53
C TYR A 304 -3.70 -8.63 6.95
N THR A 305 -4.28 -7.46 7.17
CA THR A 305 -4.22 -6.74 8.46
C THR A 305 -5.30 -7.19 9.45
N GLU A 306 -6.37 -7.81 8.97
CA GLU A 306 -7.49 -8.30 9.78
C GLU A 306 -7.48 -9.82 10.01
N ARG A 307 -8.45 -10.32 10.78
CA ARG A 307 -8.61 -11.76 11.08
C ARG A 307 -8.85 -12.58 9.81
N PHE A 308 -8.05 -13.63 9.62
CA PHE A 308 -8.04 -14.43 8.38
C PHE A 308 -9.39 -15.08 8.04
N VAL A 309 -10.18 -15.52 9.04
CA VAL A 309 -11.49 -16.16 8.82
C VAL A 309 -12.49 -15.18 8.21
N LEU A 310 -12.59 -13.97 8.79
CA LEU A 310 -13.50 -12.93 8.31
C LEU A 310 -13.07 -12.45 6.92
N MET A 311 -11.78 -12.20 6.71
CA MET A 311 -11.28 -11.76 5.42
C MET A 311 -11.39 -12.82 4.33
N SER A 312 -11.29 -14.11 4.68
CA SER A 312 -11.57 -15.19 3.73
C SER A 312 -13.04 -15.19 3.28
N ALA A 313 -13.98 -14.99 4.19
CA ALA A 313 -15.41 -14.90 3.84
C ALA A 313 -15.69 -13.69 2.95
N ILE A 314 -15.08 -12.54 3.24
CA ILE A 314 -15.19 -11.33 2.41
C ILE A 314 -14.57 -11.56 1.02
N ARG A 315 -13.41 -12.24 0.93
CA ARG A 315 -12.75 -12.54 -0.35
C ARG A 315 -13.62 -13.46 -1.22
N VAL A 316 -14.26 -14.47 -0.64
CA VAL A 316 -15.26 -15.31 -1.33
C VAL A 316 -16.44 -14.46 -1.82
N ALA A 317 -16.97 -13.58 -0.97
CA ALA A 317 -18.06 -12.69 -1.35
C ALA A 317 -17.67 -11.75 -2.51
N ARG A 318 -16.46 -11.18 -2.50
CA ARG A 318 -15.93 -10.36 -3.61
C ARG A 318 -15.79 -11.17 -4.90
N PHE A 319 -15.30 -12.41 -4.81
CA PHE A 319 -15.18 -13.28 -5.98
C PHE A 319 -16.56 -13.63 -6.58
N ILE A 320 -17.54 -13.98 -5.74
CA ILE A 320 -18.92 -14.23 -6.18
C ILE A 320 -19.51 -12.96 -6.80
N ALA A 321 -19.36 -11.80 -6.15
CA ALA A 321 -19.84 -10.52 -6.65
C ALA A 321 -19.23 -10.16 -8.01
N LEU A 322 -17.93 -10.44 -8.21
CA LEU A 322 -17.21 -10.20 -9.45
C LEU A 322 -17.79 -11.06 -10.59
N VAL A 323 -17.90 -12.38 -10.39
CA VAL A 323 -18.48 -13.31 -11.38
C VAL A 323 -19.94 -12.97 -11.67
N PHE A 324 -20.71 -12.66 -10.62
CA PHE A 324 -22.11 -12.27 -10.74
C PHE A 324 -22.25 -10.96 -11.53
N SER A 325 -21.41 -9.96 -11.26
CA SER A 325 -21.45 -8.68 -11.97
C SER A 325 -21.14 -8.79 -13.47
N LEU A 326 -20.44 -9.86 -13.90
CA LEU A 326 -20.16 -10.11 -15.31
C LEU A 326 -21.30 -10.88 -15.99
N ILE A 327 -21.80 -11.94 -15.34
CA ILE A 327 -22.69 -12.93 -15.96
C ILE A 327 -24.18 -12.61 -15.76
N PHE A 328 -24.56 -11.99 -14.65
CA PHE A 328 -25.96 -11.90 -14.22
C PHE A 328 -26.90 -11.18 -15.21
N PRO A 329 -26.53 -10.03 -15.82
CA PRO A 329 -27.36 -9.37 -16.83
C PRO A 329 -27.59 -10.24 -18.08
N SER A 330 -26.53 -10.89 -18.56
CA SER A 330 -26.56 -11.76 -19.73
C SER A 330 -27.38 -13.02 -19.45
N LEU A 331 -27.24 -13.58 -18.25
CA LEU A 331 -28.03 -14.72 -17.79
C LEU A 331 -29.52 -14.37 -17.74
N TYR A 332 -29.87 -13.20 -17.19
CA TYR A 332 -31.26 -12.72 -17.16
C TYR A 332 -31.88 -12.62 -18.56
N VAL A 333 -31.18 -11.98 -19.51
CA VAL A 333 -31.65 -11.87 -20.90
C VAL A 333 -31.85 -13.25 -21.51
N SER A 334 -30.88 -14.16 -21.32
CA SER A 334 -30.95 -15.50 -21.90
C SER A 334 -32.12 -16.34 -21.38
N ILE A 335 -32.42 -16.26 -20.09
CA ILE A 335 -33.48 -17.06 -19.47
C ILE A 335 -34.85 -16.54 -19.91
N ILE A 336 -35.09 -15.23 -19.87
CA ILE A 336 -36.40 -14.68 -20.21
C ILE A 336 -36.71 -14.81 -21.70
N SER A 337 -35.71 -14.60 -22.56
CA SER A 337 -35.93 -14.63 -24.01
C SER A 337 -35.97 -16.03 -24.61
N PHE A 338 -35.26 -17.01 -24.03
CA PHE A 338 -35.10 -18.33 -24.65
C PHE A 338 -35.51 -19.52 -23.76
N ASN A 339 -35.43 -19.39 -22.43
CA ASN A 339 -35.65 -20.52 -21.51
C ASN A 339 -36.49 -20.11 -20.29
N PRO A 340 -37.72 -19.58 -20.45
CA PRO A 340 -38.53 -19.12 -19.33
C PRO A 340 -38.95 -20.27 -18.39
N GLU A 341 -38.90 -21.51 -18.86
CA GLU A 341 -39.23 -22.73 -18.09
C GLU A 341 -38.26 -23.00 -16.93
N LEU A 342 -37.05 -22.41 -16.96
CA LEU A 342 -36.07 -22.55 -15.88
C LEU A 342 -36.45 -21.75 -14.62
N ILE A 343 -37.44 -20.87 -14.72
CA ILE A 343 -37.91 -20.01 -13.65
C ILE A 343 -39.17 -20.62 -13.01
N PRO A 344 -39.31 -20.61 -11.67
CA PRO A 344 -40.56 -20.97 -11.02
C PRO A 344 -41.75 -20.19 -11.60
N THR A 345 -42.85 -20.88 -11.91
CA THR A 345 -43.98 -20.30 -12.66
C THR A 345 -44.50 -19.00 -12.06
N GLU A 346 -44.56 -18.89 -10.73
CA GLU A 346 -44.99 -17.66 -10.04
C GLU A 346 -44.08 -16.46 -10.37
N PHE A 347 -42.77 -16.66 -10.40
CA PHE A 347 -41.81 -15.62 -10.76
C PHE A 347 -41.88 -15.29 -12.25
N ALA A 348 -42.05 -16.30 -13.12
CA ALA A 348 -42.22 -16.07 -14.56
C ALA A 348 -43.45 -15.22 -14.86
N VAL A 349 -44.57 -15.44 -14.17
CA VAL A 349 -45.80 -14.63 -14.28
C VAL A 349 -45.55 -13.20 -13.78
N ALA A 350 -44.86 -13.03 -12.66
CA ALA A 350 -44.49 -11.70 -12.15
C ALA A 350 -43.60 -10.93 -13.14
N VAL A 351 -42.65 -11.61 -13.78
CA VAL A 351 -41.79 -11.05 -14.84
C VAL A 351 -42.61 -10.67 -16.06
N ALA A 352 -43.48 -11.55 -16.55
CA ALA A 352 -44.32 -11.25 -17.71
C ALA A 352 -45.25 -10.06 -17.44
N GLY A 353 -45.86 -10.00 -16.25
CA GLY A 353 -46.71 -8.89 -15.81
C GLY A 353 -45.94 -7.58 -15.70
N GLY A 354 -44.75 -7.60 -15.10
CA GLY A 354 -43.88 -6.42 -14.99
C GLY A 354 -43.33 -5.90 -16.32
N ARG A 355 -43.34 -6.74 -17.37
CA ARG A 355 -42.90 -6.39 -18.73
C ARG A 355 -44.04 -6.02 -19.68
N ALA A 356 -45.30 -6.17 -19.29
CA ALA A 356 -46.45 -5.99 -20.19
C ALA A 356 -46.53 -4.59 -20.84
N GLY A 357 -45.99 -3.57 -20.17
CA GLY A 357 -45.93 -2.19 -20.68
C GLY A 357 -44.62 -1.82 -21.38
N VAL A 358 -43.63 -2.72 -21.47
CA VAL A 358 -42.30 -2.41 -22.01
C VAL A 358 -42.26 -2.68 -23.52
N PRO A 359 -41.95 -1.67 -24.37
CA PRO A 359 -42.00 -1.82 -25.83
C PRO A 359 -40.78 -2.53 -26.43
N TRP A 360 -39.78 -2.86 -25.60
CA TRP A 360 -38.47 -3.37 -26.03
C TRP A 360 -38.28 -4.86 -25.73
N PRO A 361 -37.54 -5.59 -26.60
CA PRO A 361 -36.99 -6.89 -26.23
C PRO A 361 -36.06 -6.78 -25.01
N ALA A 362 -35.98 -7.84 -24.20
CA ALA A 362 -35.20 -7.85 -22.96
C ALA A 362 -33.73 -7.45 -23.16
N VAL A 363 -33.11 -7.84 -24.29
CA VAL A 363 -31.73 -7.46 -24.61
C VAL A 363 -31.57 -5.94 -24.80
N VAL A 364 -32.49 -5.29 -25.51
CA VAL A 364 -32.43 -3.84 -25.79
C VAL A 364 -32.67 -3.05 -24.51
N GLU A 365 -33.66 -3.48 -23.73
CA GLU A 365 -33.98 -2.90 -22.44
C GLU A 365 -32.79 -2.93 -21.47
N VAL A 366 -32.15 -4.10 -21.32
CA VAL A 366 -30.98 -4.26 -20.45
C VAL A 366 -29.83 -3.39 -20.95
N LEU A 367 -29.54 -3.38 -22.26
CA LEU A 367 -28.46 -2.55 -22.82
C LEU A 367 -28.68 -1.05 -22.56
N ILE A 368 -29.89 -0.53 -22.73
CA ILE A 368 -30.18 0.91 -22.52
C ILE A 368 -29.91 1.30 -21.07
N ILE A 369 -30.44 0.52 -20.11
CA ILE A 369 -30.28 0.83 -18.69
C ILE A 369 -28.84 0.60 -18.24
N GLU A 370 -28.16 -0.45 -18.73
CA GLU A 370 -26.76 -0.73 -18.42
C GLU A 370 -25.83 0.39 -18.92
N ILE A 371 -26.02 0.86 -20.16
CA ILE A 371 -25.28 2.02 -20.70
C ILE A 371 -25.56 3.27 -19.87
N SER A 372 -26.82 3.52 -19.52
CA SER A 372 -27.21 4.68 -18.69
C SER A 372 -26.52 4.64 -17.33
N MET A 373 -26.40 3.46 -16.73
CA MET A 373 -25.70 3.26 -15.45
C MET A 373 -24.19 3.45 -15.57
N GLU A 374 -23.58 3.06 -16.69
CA GLU A 374 -22.15 3.31 -16.90
C GLU A 374 -21.85 4.79 -17.14
N VAL A 375 -22.70 5.50 -17.90
CA VAL A 375 -22.60 6.96 -18.07
C VAL A 375 -22.77 7.67 -16.73
N LEU A 376 -23.75 7.27 -15.93
CA LEU A 376 -23.94 7.83 -14.59
C LEU A 376 -22.69 7.61 -13.73
N ARG A 377 -22.14 6.39 -13.76
CA ARG A 377 -20.93 6.04 -12.99
C ARG A 377 -19.74 6.89 -13.40
N GLU A 378 -19.46 7.00 -14.71
CA GLU A 378 -18.34 7.80 -15.22
C GLU A 378 -18.50 9.29 -14.88
N ALA A 379 -19.74 9.80 -14.86
CA ALA A 379 -20.02 11.14 -14.39
C ALA A 379 -19.74 11.28 -12.87
N THR A 380 -20.15 10.30 -12.05
CA THR A 380 -19.98 10.38 -10.58
C THR A 380 -18.53 10.37 -10.13
N ILE A 381 -17.64 9.62 -10.81
CA ILE A 381 -16.22 9.55 -10.41
C ILE A 381 -15.44 10.84 -10.70
N ARG A 382 -15.95 11.68 -11.61
CA ARG A 382 -15.32 12.97 -11.98
C ARG A 382 -15.78 14.12 -11.08
N LEU A 383 -16.81 13.89 -10.27
CA LEU A 383 -17.33 14.89 -9.35
C LEU A 383 -16.59 14.84 -8.00
N PRO A 384 -16.49 15.96 -7.29
CA PRO A 384 -15.96 15.98 -5.93
C PRO A 384 -16.69 14.97 -5.04
N GLN A 385 -15.97 14.29 -4.15
CA GLN A 385 -16.52 13.22 -3.30
C GLN A 385 -17.78 13.65 -2.53
N GLN A 386 -17.85 14.93 -2.12
CA GLN A 386 -18.99 15.53 -1.40
C GLN A 386 -20.29 15.54 -2.21
N VAL A 387 -20.21 15.64 -3.54
CA VAL A 387 -21.36 15.70 -4.45
C VAL A 387 -21.61 14.36 -5.14
N GLY A 388 -20.55 13.58 -5.38
CA GLY A 388 -20.62 12.28 -6.07
C GLY A 388 -21.59 11.29 -5.40
N GLY A 389 -21.60 11.22 -4.07
CA GLY A 389 -22.53 10.35 -3.33
C GLY A 389 -24.01 10.74 -3.51
N ALA A 390 -24.32 12.02 -3.39
CA ALA A 390 -25.68 12.52 -3.57
C ALA A 390 -26.18 12.32 -5.02
N LEU A 391 -25.34 12.61 -6.02
CA LEU A 391 -25.69 12.41 -7.42
C LEU A 391 -25.81 10.92 -7.76
N SER A 392 -25.00 10.04 -7.17
CA SER A 392 -25.15 8.60 -7.37
C SER A 392 -26.49 8.10 -6.83
N ILE A 393 -26.93 8.57 -5.65
CA ILE A 393 -28.23 8.19 -5.07
C ILE A 393 -29.37 8.71 -5.95
N VAL A 394 -29.35 10.00 -6.29
CA VAL A 394 -30.38 10.63 -7.11
C VAL A 394 -30.40 10.02 -8.50
N GLY A 395 -29.23 9.83 -9.14
CA GLY A 395 -29.12 9.26 -10.48
C GLY A 395 -29.66 7.84 -10.56
N VAL A 396 -29.31 6.95 -9.63
CA VAL A 396 -29.80 5.57 -9.64
C VAL A 396 -31.30 5.51 -9.36
N LEU A 397 -31.80 6.26 -8.36
CA LEU A 397 -33.23 6.28 -8.03
C LEU A 397 -34.06 6.93 -9.13
N VAL A 398 -33.66 8.09 -9.64
CA VAL A 398 -34.40 8.82 -10.66
C VAL A 398 -34.38 8.08 -11.99
N ILE A 399 -33.23 7.60 -12.46
CA ILE A 399 -33.17 6.83 -13.71
C ILE A 399 -33.98 5.54 -13.57
N GLY A 400 -33.82 4.81 -12.47
CA GLY A 400 -34.56 3.57 -12.24
C GLY A 400 -36.07 3.77 -12.15
N GLN A 401 -36.53 4.69 -11.30
CA GLN A 401 -37.96 4.96 -11.12
C GLN A 401 -38.59 5.62 -12.35
N ALA A 402 -37.91 6.57 -12.99
CA ALA A 402 -38.42 7.20 -14.20
C ALA A 402 -38.49 6.19 -15.36
N ALA A 403 -37.50 5.31 -15.51
CA ALA A 403 -37.53 4.26 -16.53
C ALA A 403 -38.70 3.29 -16.33
N VAL A 404 -38.98 2.92 -15.08
CA VAL A 404 -40.13 2.08 -14.74
C VAL A 404 -41.47 2.81 -14.96
N ALA A 405 -41.59 4.05 -14.49
CA ALA A 405 -42.80 4.85 -14.60
C ALA A 405 -43.14 5.20 -16.06
N ALA A 406 -42.12 5.45 -16.89
CA ALA A 406 -42.27 5.69 -18.32
C ALA A 406 -42.52 4.41 -19.12
N GLY A 407 -42.45 3.23 -18.49
CA GLY A 407 -42.59 1.94 -19.17
C GLY A 407 -41.42 1.58 -20.08
N PHE A 408 -40.26 2.24 -19.95
CA PHE A 408 -39.07 1.90 -20.74
C PHE A 408 -38.30 0.71 -20.19
N ALA A 409 -38.44 0.40 -18.90
CA ALA A 409 -37.84 -0.76 -18.26
C ALA A 409 -38.80 -1.41 -17.26
N SER A 410 -38.70 -2.73 -17.12
CA SER A 410 -39.45 -3.47 -16.11
C SER A 410 -38.82 -3.28 -14.73
N PRO A 411 -39.61 -3.30 -13.65
CA PRO A 411 -39.07 -3.22 -12.29
C PRO A 411 -37.99 -4.26 -12.00
N ILE A 412 -38.14 -5.47 -12.56
CA ILE A 412 -37.21 -6.58 -12.33
C ILE A 412 -35.88 -6.33 -13.04
N THR A 413 -35.90 -5.79 -14.27
CA THR A 413 -34.67 -5.40 -14.98
C THR A 413 -33.86 -4.38 -14.18
N VAL A 414 -34.53 -3.37 -13.61
CA VAL A 414 -33.87 -2.34 -12.77
C VAL A 414 -33.24 -2.97 -11.53
N VAL A 415 -33.92 -3.90 -10.86
CA VAL A 415 -33.36 -4.63 -9.71
C VAL A 415 -32.10 -5.41 -10.10
N ILE A 416 -32.12 -6.09 -11.24
CA ILE A 416 -30.99 -6.91 -11.70
C ILE A 416 -29.76 -6.05 -12.02
N ILE A 417 -29.98 -4.90 -12.66
CA ILE A 417 -28.91 -3.96 -12.98
C ILE A 417 -28.38 -3.31 -11.69
N ALA A 418 -29.24 -2.97 -10.74
CA ALA A 418 -28.82 -2.47 -9.43
C ALA A 418 -27.95 -3.49 -8.67
N LEU A 419 -28.35 -4.76 -8.62
CA LEU A 419 -27.55 -5.82 -7.99
C LEU A 419 -26.20 -6.02 -8.70
N THR A 420 -26.19 -6.00 -10.03
CA THR A 420 -24.97 -6.10 -10.85
C THR A 420 -24.03 -4.91 -10.59
N THR A 421 -24.59 -3.71 -10.50
CA THR A 421 -23.89 -2.44 -10.21
C THR A 421 -23.24 -2.49 -8.82
N ILE A 422 -23.98 -2.97 -7.81
CA ILE A 422 -23.47 -3.16 -6.45
C ILE A 422 -22.35 -4.21 -6.43
N GLY A 423 -22.53 -5.34 -7.12
CA GLY A 423 -21.50 -6.37 -7.24
C GLY A 423 -20.21 -5.85 -7.90
N SER A 424 -20.33 -4.97 -8.90
CA SER A 424 -19.18 -4.36 -9.57
C SER A 424 -18.35 -3.45 -8.63
N PHE A 425 -18.99 -2.78 -7.66
CA PHE A 425 -18.28 -1.95 -6.66
C PHE A 425 -17.48 -2.78 -5.64
N ALA A 426 -17.77 -4.07 -5.50
CA ALA A 426 -17.02 -4.94 -4.60
C ALA A 426 -15.61 -5.25 -5.11
N THR A 427 -15.29 -4.93 -6.37
CA THR A 427 -13.97 -5.13 -6.96
C THR A 427 -13.01 -4.02 -6.51
N PRO A 428 -11.95 -4.33 -5.74
CA PRO A 428 -11.02 -3.33 -5.20
C PRO A 428 -10.21 -2.60 -6.26
N ALA A 429 -9.69 -3.30 -7.26
CA ALA A 429 -8.89 -2.68 -8.32
C ALA A 429 -9.79 -2.10 -9.43
N TYR A 430 -9.70 -0.78 -9.63
CA TYR A 430 -10.53 -0.07 -10.60
C TYR A 430 -10.30 -0.52 -12.05
N ASN A 431 -9.06 -0.74 -12.47
CA ASN A 431 -8.73 -1.18 -13.84
C ASN A 431 -9.31 -2.56 -14.18
N ALA A 432 -9.22 -3.53 -13.26
CA ALA A 432 -9.84 -4.84 -13.46
C ALA A 432 -11.37 -4.76 -13.48
N ALA A 433 -11.97 -3.87 -12.67
CA ALA A 433 -13.41 -3.63 -12.71
C ALA A 433 -13.84 -3.08 -14.08
N LEU A 434 -13.06 -2.16 -14.68
CA LEU A 434 -13.32 -1.61 -16.00
C LEU A 434 -13.31 -2.69 -17.09
N ALA A 435 -12.34 -3.60 -17.06
CA ALA A 435 -12.25 -4.73 -17.98
C ALA A 435 -13.53 -5.58 -17.99
N LEU A 436 -14.04 -5.92 -16.80
CA LEU A 436 -15.24 -6.74 -16.64
C LEU A 436 -16.52 -6.00 -17.05
N ARG A 437 -16.59 -4.69 -16.83
CA ARG A 437 -17.70 -3.85 -17.30
C ARG A 437 -17.76 -3.82 -18.83
N LEU A 438 -16.61 -3.68 -19.49
CA LEU A 438 -16.55 -3.71 -20.95
C LEU A 438 -17.00 -5.07 -21.51
N LEU A 439 -16.55 -6.17 -20.90
CA LEU A 439 -16.90 -7.54 -21.32
C LEU A 439 -18.37 -7.90 -21.10
N ARG A 440 -19.09 -7.17 -20.23
CA ARG A 440 -20.52 -7.38 -19.98
C ARG A 440 -21.37 -7.12 -21.23
N PHE A 441 -21.08 -6.07 -22.00
CA PHE A 441 -21.90 -5.71 -23.17
C PHE A 441 -21.85 -6.78 -24.29
N PRO A 442 -20.67 -7.30 -24.71
CA PRO A 442 -20.61 -8.43 -25.63
C PRO A 442 -21.36 -9.67 -25.12
N LEU A 443 -21.29 -9.97 -23.82
CA LEU A 443 -22.03 -11.11 -23.24
C LEU A 443 -23.54 -10.91 -23.32
N ILE A 444 -24.06 -9.71 -23.06
CA ILE A 444 -25.49 -9.39 -23.19
C ILE A 444 -25.94 -9.56 -24.65
N ILE A 445 -25.14 -9.09 -25.61
CA ILE A 445 -25.44 -9.24 -27.04
C ILE A 445 -25.46 -10.71 -27.45
N MET A 446 -24.46 -11.49 -27.03
CA MET A 446 -24.42 -12.94 -27.29
C MET A 446 -25.61 -13.67 -26.66
N ALA A 447 -26.03 -13.26 -25.45
CA ALA A 447 -27.22 -13.77 -24.80
C ALA A 447 -28.52 -13.44 -25.57
N GLY A 448 -28.61 -12.25 -26.16
CA GLY A 448 -29.75 -11.84 -26.96
C GLY A 448 -29.88 -12.58 -28.29
N ILE A 449 -28.75 -13.00 -28.88
CA ILE A 449 -28.72 -13.70 -30.18
C ILE A 449 -28.86 -15.21 -30.01
N PHE A 450 -28.10 -15.80 -29.07
CA PHE A 450 -27.97 -17.26 -28.93
C PHE A 450 -28.53 -17.80 -27.60
N GLY A 451 -29.17 -16.97 -26.78
CA GLY A 451 -29.67 -17.36 -25.47
C GLY A 451 -28.57 -17.86 -24.54
N LEU A 452 -28.86 -18.90 -23.77
CA LEU A 452 -27.94 -19.44 -22.75
C LEU A 452 -26.65 -20.00 -23.39
N TYR A 453 -26.76 -20.53 -24.61
CA TYR A 453 -25.62 -21.03 -25.38
C TYR A 453 -24.62 -19.91 -25.71
N GLY A 454 -25.12 -18.71 -26.04
CA GLY A 454 -24.28 -17.52 -26.27
C GLY A 454 -23.52 -17.08 -25.03
N VAL A 455 -24.18 -17.13 -23.86
CA VAL A 455 -23.54 -16.82 -22.57
C VAL A 455 -22.42 -17.80 -22.29
N MET A 456 -22.65 -19.11 -22.50
CA MET A 456 -21.63 -20.14 -22.30
C MET A 456 -20.44 -19.96 -23.24
N ILE A 457 -20.68 -19.74 -24.54
CA ILE A 457 -19.60 -19.47 -25.50
C ILE A 457 -18.81 -18.23 -25.09
N GLY A 458 -19.50 -17.12 -24.79
CA GLY A 458 -18.84 -15.88 -24.41
C GLY A 458 -17.98 -16.06 -23.15
N PHE A 459 -18.49 -16.79 -22.16
CA PHE A 459 -17.72 -17.11 -20.95
C PHE A 459 -16.49 -17.97 -21.25
N ILE A 460 -16.63 -19.00 -22.10
CA ILE A 460 -15.51 -19.84 -22.54
C ILE A 460 -14.46 -19.01 -23.29
N LEU A 461 -14.87 -18.09 -24.17
CA LEU A 461 -13.96 -17.20 -24.89
C LEU A 461 -13.18 -16.30 -23.93
N ILE A 462 -13.85 -15.71 -22.94
CA ILE A 462 -13.22 -14.89 -21.90
C ILE A 462 -12.21 -15.72 -21.10
N ALA A 463 -12.61 -16.90 -20.63
CA ALA A 463 -11.74 -17.79 -19.87
C ALA A 463 -10.52 -18.24 -20.69
N ASN A 464 -10.73 -18.60 -21.96
CA ASN A 464 -9.65 -18.99 -22.88
C ASN A 464 -8.68 -17.83 -23.15
N HIS A 465 -9.20 -16.61 -23.32
CA HIS A 465 -8.37 -15.42 -23.45
C HIS A 465 -7.50 -15.22 -22.21
N MET A 466 -8.08 -15.27 -21.00
CA MET A 466 -7.33 -15.17 -19.74
C MET A 466 -6.26 -16.27 -19.58
N LEU A 467 -6.50 -17.48 -20.08
CA LEU A 467 -5.53 -18.58 -20.08
C LEU A 467 -4.35 -18.33 -21.03
N SER A 468 -4.58 -17.62 -22.13
CA SER A 468 -3.55 -17.28 -23.12
C SER A 468 -2.66 -16.12 -22.68
N LEU A 469 -3.15 -15.25 -21.79
CA LEU A 469 -2.43 -14.07 -21.32
C LEU A 469 -1.22 -14.44 -20.46
N LYS A 470 -0.14 -13.71 -20.70
CA LYS A 470 1.06 -13.69 -19.87
C LYS A 470 1.40 -12.25 -19.53
N SER A 471 2.06 -12.06 -18.40
CA SER A 471 2.65 -10.79 -17.99
C SER A 471 4.13 -11.05 -17.71
N PHE A 472 5.03 -10.54 -18.56
CA PHE A 472 6.48 -10.73 -18.43
C PHE A 472 6.86 -12.21 -18.26
N GLY A 473 6.26 -13.06 -19.11
CA GLY A 473 6.49 -14.50 -19.09
C GLY A 473 5.71 -15.30 -18.04
N VAL A 474 5.12 -14.64 -17.04
CA VAL A 474 4.30 -15.30 -16.01
C VAL A 474 2.86 -15.48 -16.50
N PRO A 475 2.26 -16.69 -16.42
CA PRO A 475 0.86 -16.91 -16.80
C PRO A 475 -0.10 -16.10 -15.93
N TYR A 476 -1.04 -15.38 -16.56
CA TYR A 476 -1.93 -14.42 -15.89
C TYR A 476 -2.84 -15.05 -14.83
N LEU A 477 -3.22 -16.32 -15.01
CA LEU A 477 -4.03 -17.09 -14.06
C LEU A 477 -3.21 -17.86 -13.02
N SER A 478 -1.90 -17.63 -12.92
CA SER A 478 -1.10 -18.18 -11.82
C SER A 478 -1.60 -17.62 -10.48
N PRO A 479 -1.72 -18.43 -9.40
CA PRO A 479 -1.29 -19.82 -9.23
C PRO A 479 -2.37 -20.88 -9.54
N ILE A 480 -3.51 -20.51 -10.13
CA ILE A 480 -4.59 -21.44 -10.49
C ILE A 480 -4.17 -22.28 -11.70
N VAL A 481 -3.58 -21.62 -12.71
CA VAL A 481 -3.05 -22.27 -13.92
C VAL A 481 -1.68 -21.67 -14.24
N PRO A 482 -0.58 -22.46 -14.19
CA PRO A 482 -0.50 -23.87 -13.79
C PRO A 482 -0.80 -24.04 -12.28
N GLY A 483 -1.46 -25.14 -11.93
CA GLY A 483 -1.92 -25.39 -10.56
C GLY A 483 -0.76 -25.49 -9.57
N ASN A 484 -0.66 -24.55 -8.63
CA ASN A 484 0.27 -24.58 -7.51
C ASN A 484 -0.48 -24.53 -6.18
N PHE A 485 -0.54 -25.67 -5.49
CA PHE A 485 -1.19 -25.80 -4.17
C PHE A 485 -0.70 -24.81 -3.13
N GLN A 486 0.58 -24.43 -3.15
CA GLN A 486 1.13 -23.47 -2.18
C GLN A 486 0.62 -22.05 -2.46
N GLY A 487 0.50 -21.66 -3.71
CA GLY A 487 -0.07 -20.35 -4.09
C GLY A 487 -1.60 -20.29 -3.97
N MET A 488 -2.29 -21.42 -4.17
CA MET A 488 -3.75 -21.50 -4.05
C MET A 488 -4.25 -21.20 -2.62
N LYS A 489 -3.42 -21.42 -1.60
CA LYS A 489 -3.70 -21.09 -0.18
C LYS A 489 -3.88 -19.59 0.08
N ASP A 490 -3.52 -18.75 -0.89
CA ASP A 490 -3.70 -17.29 -0.83
C ASP A 490 -4.46 -16.78 -2.05
N THR A 491 -5.25 -17.62 -2.70
CA THR A 491 -6.13 -17.21 -3.80
C THR A 491 -7.50 -16.85 -3.25
N VAL A 492 -8.48 -17.76 -3.27
CA VAL A 492 -9.86 -17.49 -2.84
C VAL A 492 -10.03 -17.48 -1.31
N ILE A 493 -9.34 -18.39 -0.63
CA ILE A 493 -9.32 -18.48 0.84
C ILE A 493 -7.97 -17.96 1.31
N ARG A 494 -7.95 -17.13 2.36
CA ARG A 494 -6.71 -16.67 2.98
C ARG A 494 -6.32 -17.62 4.11
N ALA A 495 -5.27 -18.41 3.89
CA ALA A 495 -4.64 -19.17 4.96
C ALA A 495 -3.98 -18.25 6.01
N PRO A 496 -3.81 -18.71 7.27
CA PRO A 496 -3.04 -17.98 8.27
C PRO A 496 -1.62 -17.68 7.77
N LEU A 497 -1.06 -16.52 8.16
CA LEU A 497 0.30 -16.12 7.78
C LEU A 497 1.34 -17.20 8.12
N SER A 498 1.17 -17.92 9.23
CA SER A 498 2.04 -19.02 9.67
C SER A 498 2.14 -20.19 8.68
N TRP A 499 1.14 -20.38 7.83
CA TRP A 499 1.12 -21.45 6.82
C TRP A 499 1.71 -21.03 5.47
N MET A 500 1.90 -19.72 5.26
CA MET A 500 2.49 -19.15 4.06
C MET A 500 4.01 -19.01 4.21
N LYS A 501 4.68 -20.17 4.28
CA LYS A 501 6.13 -20.26 4.55
C LYS A 501 7.01 -19.87 3.37
N GLU A 502 6.50 -19.98 2.16
CA GLU A 502 7.25 -19.82 0.91
C GLU A 502 6.71 -18.66 0.07
N ARG A 503 7.59 -18.06 -0.72
CA ARG A 503 7.25 -17.05 -1.72
C ARG A 503 6.57 -17.69 -2.95
N PRO A 504 5.80 -16.92 -3.74
CA PRO A 504 5.10 -17.47 -4.90
C PRO A 504 6.06 -18.05 -5.95
N SER A 505 5.95 -19.35 -6.24
CA SER A 505 6.93 -20.03 -7.10
C SER A 505 6.88 -19.59 -8.58
N PHE A 506 5.75 -19.07 -9.04
CA PHE A 506 5.58 -18.61 -10.43
C PHE A 506 6.41 -17.38 -10.76
N LEU A 507 6.92 -16.66 -9.74
CA LEU A 507 7.87 -15.56 -9.90
C LEU A 507 9.33 -16.04 -10.01
N MET A 508 9.57 -17.35 -9.84
CA MET A 508 10.90 -17.96 -9.80
C MET A 508 11.89 -17.19 -8.88
N PRO A 509 11.54 -16.91 -7.61
CA PRO A 509 12.41 -16.15 -6.74
C PRO A 509 13.67 -16.97 -6.39
N LEU A 510 14.81 -16.27 -6.28
CA LEU A 510 16.10 -16.88 -5.91
C LEU A 510 16.04 -17.44 -4.47
N ASP A 511 15.57 -16.62 -3.53
CA ASP A 511 15.20 -17.07 -2.18
C ASP A 511 13.70 -17.42 -2.12
N LYS A 512 13.38 -18.67 -1.80
CA LYS A 512 12.01 -19.17 -1.69
C LYS A 512 11.40 -18.95 -0.30
N THR A 513 12.18 -18.65 0.71
CA THR A 513 11.75 -18.67 2.12
C THR A 513 11.15 -17.33 2.57
N ARG A 514 9.86 -17.31 2.92
CA ARG A 514 9.18 -16.12 3.47
C ARG A 514 9.29 -16.05 4.99
N ILE A 515 9.18 -17.19 5.68
CA ILE A 515 9.22 -17.27 7.14
C ILE A 515 10.43 -18.09 7.56
N GLY A 516 11.25 -17.52 8.44
CA GLY A 516 12.43 -18.19 8.99
C GLY A 516 12.08 -19.48 9.72
N GLN A 517 12.93 -20.50 9.60
CA GLN A 517 12.72 -21.82 10.21
C GLN A 517 12.53 -21.75 11.73
N SER A 518 13.26 -20.85 12.41
CA SER A 518 13.13 -20.62 13.86
C SER A 518 11.72 -20.19 14.28
N THR A 519 11.06 -19.36 13.46
CA THR A 519 9.67 -18.94 13.70
C THR A 519 8.71 -20.09 13.48
N VAL A 520 8.92 -20.90 12.43
CA VAL A 520 8.10 -22.10 12.16
C VAL A 520 8.23 -23.10 13.30
N GLU A 521 9.44 -23.32 13.82
CA GLU A 521 9.68 -24.19 14.98
C GLU A 521 9.04 -23.65 16.25
N ALA A 522 9.14 -22.34 16.50
CA ALA A 522 8.49 -21.70 17.65
C ALA A 522 6.97 -21.80 17.58
N MET A 523 6.37 -21.67 16.39
CA MET A 523 4.93 -21.84 16.17
C MET A 523 4.45 -23.28 16.39
N ASN A 524 5.30 -24.28 16.11
CA ASN A 524 4.97 -25.69 16.28
C ASN A 524 5.12 -26.16 17.75
N LYS A 525 5.79 -25.38 18.61
CA LYS A 525 5.88 -25.69 20.04
C LYS A 525 4.52 -25.40 20.70
N PRO A 526 4.05 -26.28 21.61
CA PRO A 526 2.84 -26.00 22.37
C PRO A 526 3.02 -24.70 23.15
N VAL A 527 2.00 -23.84 23.13
CA VAL A 527 2.02 -22.57 23.86
C VAL A 527 2.18 -22.88 25.34
N HIS A 528 3.33 -22.52 25.90
CA HIS A 528 3.52 -22.57 27.35
C HIS A 528 2.69 -21.44 27.94
N ASP A 529 1.52 -21.76 28.49
CA ASP A 529 0.69 -20.79 29.16
C ASP A 529 1.35 -20.44 30.51
N ALA A 530 2.11 -19.34 30.49
CA ALA A 530 2.80 -18.82 31.67
C ALA A 530 1.83 -18.40 32.78
N LEU A 531 0.54 -18.26 32.46
CA LEU A 531 -0.53 -17.89 33.40
C LEU A 531 -1.46 -19.05 33.71
N ASP A 532 -1.19 -20.27 33.22
CA ASP A 532 -2.00 -21.43 33.56
C ASP A 532 -1.84 -21.74 35.07
N PRO A 533 -2.91 -21.66 35.87
CA PRO A 533 -2.83 -21.92 37.30
C PRO A 533 -2.36 -23.36 37.63
N MET A 534 -2.43 -24.30 36.68
CA MET A 534 -1.93 -25.67 36.87
C MET A 534 -0.41 -25.78 36.70
N THR A 535 0.21 -25.04 35.78
CA THR A 535 1.68 -24.99 35.62
C THR A 535 2.33 -24.17 36.73
N ILE A 536 1.74 -23.06 37.14
CA ILE A 536 2.23 -22.23 38.26
C ILE A 536 2.25 -23.01 39.58
N LYS A 537 1.23 -23.83 39.85
CA LYS A 537 1.20 -24.69 41.05
C LYS A 537 2.27 -25.79 41.00
N ALA A 538 2.56 -26.34 39.83
CA ALA A 538 3.61 -27.35 39.67
C ALA A 538 5.01 -26.77 39.90
N GLU A 539 5.29 -25.57 39.40
CA GLU A 539 6.57 -24.87 39.66
C GLU A 539 6.70 -24.43 41.12
N GLN A 540 5.64 -23.92 41.74
CA GLN A 540 5.65 -23.56 43.16
C GLN A 540 5.77 -24.79 44.09
N SER A 541 5.22 -25.94 43.69
CA SER A 541 5.35 -27.21 44.43
C SER A 541 6.74 -27.84 44.26
N GLY A 542 7.32 -27.78 43.05
CA GLY A 542 8.70 -28.20 42.78
C GLY A 542 9.74 -27.39 43.54
N ASN A 543 9.55 -26.06 43.61
CA ASN A 543 10.44 -25.16 44.34
C ASN A 543 10.29 -25.29 45.88
N ARG A 544 9.14 -25.76 46.38
CA ARG A 544 8.98 -26.16 47.80
C ARG A 544 9.69 -27.48 48.12
N ARG A 545 9.72 -28.45 47.21
CA ARG A 545 10.48 -29.71 47.42
C ARG A 545 12.00 -29.51 47.38
N GLY A 546 12.51 -28.56 46.59
CA GLY A 546 13.94 -28.21 46.59
C GLY A 546 14.42 -27.57 47.90
N LYS A 547 13.58 -26.80 48.58
CA LYS A 547 13.92 -26.16 49.87
C LYS A 547 13.78 -27.07 51.10
N ILE A 548 13.06 -28.18 50.99
CA ILE A 548 12.88 -29.11 52.14
C ILE A 548 14.09 -30.03 52.31
N ASN A 549 14.89 -30.28 51.26
CA ASN A 549 16.07 -31.16 51.35
C ASN A 549 17.35 -30.47 51.87
N GLU A 550 17.37 -29.14 52.03
CA GLU A 550 18.54 -28.40 52.58
C GLU A 550 18.40 -28.07 54.08
N HIS A 551 17.36 -28.54 54.77
CA HIS A 551 17.10 -28.19 56.18
C HIS A 551 16.87 -29.36 57.13
N ASN A 552 17.17 -30.60 56.72
CA ASN A 552 16.92 -31.79 57.55
C ASN A 552 18.17 -32.63 57.89
N ASP A 553 19.34 -31.99 57.91
CA ASP A 553 20.57 -32.53 58.52
C ASP A 553 21.03 -31.60 59.65
N GLN A 554 20.25 -31.55 60.74
CA GLN A 554 20.76 -31.19 62.07
C GLN A 554 19.73 -31.51 63.18
N GLY A 555 19.97 -32.63 63.87
CA GLY A 555 19.84 -32.75 65.33
C GLY A 555 18.43 -32.78 65.93
N GLY A 556 17.95 -33.98 66.24
CA GLY A 556 16.91 -34.18 67.26
C GLY A 556 17.49 -34.17 68.68
N GLN A 557 16.67 -33.80 69.68
CA GLN A 557 16.58 -34.45 70.99
C GLN A 557 15.47 -33.85 71.89
N GLY A 558 14.52 -34.73 72.30
CA GLY A 558 13.76 -34.74 73.58
C GLY A 558 12.72 -33.65 73.85
N GLN A 559 11.59 -33.84 74.55
CA GLN A 559 10.99 -34.95 75.32
C GLN A 559 9.44 -34.71 75.33
N GLN A 560 8.61 -35.76 75.12
CA GLN A 560 7.59 -36.34 76.03
C GLN A 560 6.90 -35.38 77.02
N GLY A 561 5.59 -35.34 77.28
CA GLY A 561 4.36 -36.09 76.94
C GLY A 561 3.18 -35.14 77.32
N SER A 562 1.88 -35.43 77.28
CA SER A 562 1.06 -36.63 77.33
C SER A 562 -0.35 -36.26 76.80
N GLN A 563 -1.10 -37.28 76.40
CA GLN A 563 -2.41 -37.25 75.73
C GLN A 563 -3.59 -36.99 76.69
N ALA A 564 -4.70 -36.46 76.16
CA ALA A 564 -6.06 -36.93 76.50
C ALA A 564 -7.08 -36.51 75.42
N GLN A 565 -7.99 -37.44 75.12
CA GLN A 565 -9.00 -37.46 74.05
C GLN A 565 -10.30 -36.71 74.41
N GLY A 566 -11.11 -36.39 73.39
CA GLY A 566 -12.54 -36.06 73.53
C GLY A 566 -13.27 -35.96 72.19
N GLN A 567 -14.32 -36.76 72.00
CA GLN A 567 -15.20 -36.85 70.83
C GLN A 567 -16.43 -35.92 70.92
N GLN A 568 -16.95 -35.52 69.74
CA GLN A 568 -18.37 -35.33 69.33
C GLN A 568 -19.22 -34.07 69.68
N SER A 569 -19.83 -33.53 68.60
CA SER A 569 -21.28 -33.24 68.37
C SER A 569 -21.94 -31.84 68.63
N GLY A 570 -22.95 -31.52 67.78
CA GLY A 570 -24.02 -30.50 67.92
C GLY A 570 -23.84 -29.24 67.02
N GLN A 571 -24.59 -28.89 65.95
CA GLN A 571 -26.03 -28.65 65.63
C GLN A 571 -26.63 -27.27 66.04
N ASP A 572 -27.55 -26.79 65.17
CA ASP A 572 -28.48 -25.62 65.22
C ASP A 572 -27.92 -24.23 64.81
N GLY A 573 -28.60 -23.35 64.05
CA GLY A 573 -29.95 -23.28 63.47
C GLY A 573 -30.48 -21.83 63.53
N GLN A 574 -31.06 -21.29 62.45
CA GLN A 574 -32.30 -20.44 62.42
C GLN A 574 -32.44 -19.52 61.19
N SER A 575 -33.70 -19.38 60.79
CA SER A 575 -34.30 -18.65 59.67
C SER A 575 -35.35 -17.65 60.20
N GLY A 576 -35.69 -16.60 59.44
CA GLY A 576 -36.87 -15.75 59.74
C GLY A 576 -37.30 -14.84 58.57
N GLN A 577 -38.59 -14.86 58.25
CA GLN A 577 -39.32 -14.12 57.21
C GLN A 577 -40.15 -12.95 57.80
N GLY A 578 -40.65 -12.06 56.92
CA GLY A 578 -41.79 -11.13 57.12
C GLY A 578 -41.43 -9.66 56.79
N GLN A 579 -42.27 -8.76 56.27
CA GLN A 579 -43.69 -8.72 55.86
C GLN A 579 -43.93 -7.36 55.11
N GLN A 580 -45.14 -7.15 54.57
CA GLN A 580 -45.60 -6.16 53.57
C GLN A 580 -45.90 -4.71 54.03
N GLY A 581 -46.04 -3.81 53.03
CA GLY A 581 -46.87 -2.55 53.02
C GLY A 581 -46.03 -1.26 52.93
N GLY A 582 -46.33 -0.20 52.17
CA GLY A 582 -47.39 0.20 51.24
C GLY A 582 -47.31 1.74 51.01
N GLN A 583 -47.49 2.19 49.75
CA GLN A 583 -48.01 3.48 49.24
C GLN A 583 -47.23 4.84 49.33
N ASN A 584 -47.34 5.56 48.19
CA ASN A 584 -47.31 7.01 47.92
C ASN A 584 -45.99 7.78 48.05
N GLU A 585 -45.65 8.83 47.28
CA GLU A 585 -46.03 9.40 45.97
C GLU A 585 -44.99 10.53 45.74
N GLN A 586 -44.61 10.73 44.47
CA GLN A 586 -44.15 11.98 43.84
C GLN A 586 -42.87 12.75 44.27
N SER A 587 -42.22 13.21 43.19
CA SER A 587 -41.43 14.43 42.98
C SER A 587 -39.89 14.34 43.08
N GLY A 588 -39.24 14.83 42.01
CA GLY A 588 -37.79 15.01 41.94
C GLY A 588 -37.14 14.67 40.60
N GLN A 589 -37.65 15.20 39.48
CA GLN A 589 -36.83 15.46 38.29
C GLN A 589 -36.34 16.92 38.38
N ASP A 590 -35.03 17.07 38.48
CA ASP A 590 -34.22 18.27 38.24
C ASP A 590 -33.03 17.76 37.41
N GLN A 591 -32.43 18.41 36.41
CA GLN A 591 -32.48 19.75 35.80
C GLN A 591 -31.56 19.61 34.56
N GLN A 592 -31.92 20.00 33.33
CA GLN A 592 -31.69 21.30 32.66
C GLN A 592 -32.12 21.07 31.18
N ALA A 593 -33.08 21.76 30.53
CA ALA A 593 -33.29 23.19 30.28
C ALA A 593 -32.07 23.87 29.61
N GLY A 594 -32.16 24.51 28.44
CA GLY A 594 -33.33 24.97 27.71
C GLY A 594 -33.10 25.27 26.22
N GLN A 595 -34.24 25.39 25.54
CA GLN A 595 -34.48 25.95 24.21
C GLN A 595 -34.57 27.48 24.31
N ASP A 596 -34.32 28.17 23.19
CA ASP A 596 -35.23 29.14 22.53
C ASP A 596 -34.45 29.74 21.34
N ASN A 597 -34.82 29.48 20.08
CA ASN A 597 -35.84 30.18 19.26
C ASN A 597 -35.71 31.71 19.27
N ASP A 598 -35.31 32.26 18.12
CA ASP A 598 -35.78 33.56 17.65
C ASP A 598 -35.96 33.52 16.13
N GLN A 599 -37.15 33.93 15.70
CA GLN A 599 -37.59 34.17 14.33
C GLN A 599 -37.84 35.66 14.17
N GLN A 600 -37.48 36.16 12.98
CA GLN A 600 -38.06 37.30 12.26
C GLN A 600 -37.84 38.73 12.79
N ASP A 601 -37.32 39.58 11.88
CA ASP A 601 -37.90 40.90 11.64
C ASP A 601 -37.69 41.29 10.16
N GLU A 602 -38.76 41.79 9.55
CA GLU A 602 -38.89 42.27 8.18
C GLU A 602 -39.45 43.71 8.22
N GLN A 603 -38.99 44.56 7.28
CA GLN A 603 -39.59 45.82 6.79
C GLN A 603 -39.43 47.14 7.61
N ASP A 604 -38.74 48.13 7.03
CA ASP A 604 -39.37 49.31 6.38
C ASP A 604 -38.33 50.23 5.65
N GLN A 605 -38.74 50.78 4.49
CA GLN A 605 -38.01 51.70 3.57
C GLN A 605 -38.15 53.20 4.01
N PRO A 606 -37.90 54.32 3.24
CA PRO A 606 -37.48 54.53 1.82
C PRO A 606 -36.59 55.76 1.47
N ALA A 607 -36.38 55.95 0.14
CA ALA A 607 -36.09 57.19 -0.63
C ALA A 607 -34.66 57.81 -0.56
N GLY A 608 -34.06 58.38 -1.62
CA GLY A 608 -34.45 58.66 -3.00
C GLY A 608 -33.74 59.94 -3.51
N GLN A 609 -33.24 59.91 -4.77
CA GLN A 609 -32.96 61.04 -5.70
C GLN A 609 -31.88 62.08 -5.28
N ASP A 610 -31.16 62.83 -6.13
CA ASP A 610 -31.20 63.26 -7.55
C ASP A 610 -29.82 63.89 -7.84
N ASN A 611 -29.13 63.78 -8.99
CA ASN A 611 -29.26 64.58 -10.23
C ASN A 611 -28.09 64.13 -11.16
N GLY A 612 -28.25 63.86 -12.47
CA GLY A 612 -28.36 64.84 -13.58
C GLY A 612 -26.97 65.41 -13.92
N GLN A 613 -26.37 65.40 -15.13
CA GLN A 613 -26.80 65.62 -16.54
C GLN A 613 -25.64 65.13 -17.44
N GLN A 614 -25.79 64.30 -18.49
CA GLN A 614 -26.15 64.57 -19.90
C GLN A 614 -25.74 65.92 -20.51
N ASP A 615 -24.85 65.86 -21.52
CA ASP A 615 -24.92 66.46 -22.88
C ASP A 615 -23.63 66.03 -23.63
N GLY A 616 -23.60 65.40 -24.82
CA GLY A 616 -24.20 65.79 -26.11
C GLY A 616 -23.43 67.02 -26.63
N GLN A 617 -22.68 67.06 -27.74
CA GLN A 617 -22.91 66.57 -29.10
C GLN A 617 -21.67 66.97 -29.96
N SER A 618 -21.17 66.07 -30.82
CA SER A 618 -21.00 66.21 -32.29
C SER A 618 -20.01 67.26 -32.85
N ASP A 619 -19.03 66.84 -33.67
CA ASP A 619 -19.15 66.87 -35.15
C ASP A 619 -17.89 66.36 -35.89
N GLN A 620 -18.15 65.65 -37.01
CA GLN A 620 -17.45 65.56 -38.33
C GLN A 620 -15.90 65.47 -38.41
N GLY A 621 -15.25 64.69 -39.28
CA GLY A 621 -15.61 63.95 -40.49
C GLY A 621 -14.39 63.90 -41.45
N SER A 622 -14.37 62.91 -42.34
CA SER A 622 -13.60 62.82 -43.62
C SER A 622 -12.38 61.88 -43.74
N GLN A 623 -12.64 60.75 -44.42
CA GLN A 623 -11.99 60.19 -45.62
C GLN A 623 -10.44 60.23 -45.76
N ASN A 624 -9.80 59.07 -46.01
CA ASN A 624 -9.36 58.70 -47.37
C ASN A 624 -8.88 57.23 -47.51
N SER A 625 -9.27 56.64 -48.65
CA SER A 625 -8.78 55.49 -49.43
C SER A 625 -7.23 55.38 -49.50
N GLY A 626 -6.54 54.29 -49.84
CA GLY A 626 -6.85 52.97 -50.39
C GLY A 626 -5.62 52.42 -51.16
N ASN A 627 -5.54 51.08 -51.25
CA ASN A 627 -5.07 50.30 -52.42
C ASN A 627 -3.58 49.84 -52.62
N ARG A 628 -3.52 48.56 -53.06
CA ARG A 628 -2.56 47.83 -53.95
C ARG A 628 -1.24 47.25 -53.37
N GLN A 629 -1.11 45.90 -53.36
CA GLN A 629 -0.62 44.99 -54.44
C GLN A 629 0.87 45.23 -54.76
N GLY A 630 1.77 44.26 -54.91
CA GLY A 630 1.74 42.80 -54.97
C GLY A 630 3.04 42.30 -55.65
N GLY A 631 3.31 40.99 -55.61
CA GLY A 631 4.14 40.25 -56.60
C GLY A 631 5.66 40.18 -56.38
N THR A 632 6.19 38.99 -56.06
CA THR A 632 6.84 38.02 -56.99
C THR A 632 8.35 38.24 -57.18
N ASN A 633 9.19 37.26 -56.80
CA ASN A 633 9.66 36.25 -57.77
C ASN A 633 10.51 35.12 -57.14
N ARG A 634 10.34 33.93 -57.71
CA ARG A 634 11.18 32.72 -57.61
C ARG A 634 12.36 32.82 -58.60
N GLN A 635 13.45 32.10 -58.34
CA GLN A 635 14.15 31.11 -59.22
C GLN A 635 15.51 30.77 -58.54
N SER A 636 15.71 29.56 -58.01
CA SER A 636 16.20 28.31 -58.64
C SER A 636 17.69 28.29 -58.99
N ASP A 637 18.39 27.26 -58.49
CA ASP A 637 19.31 26.34 -59.21
C ASP A 637 20.30 25.72 -58.20
N ASN A 638 20.84 24.50 -58.31
CA ASN A 638 20.51 23.23 -58.98
C ASN A 638 21.65 22.24 -58.62
N ALA A 639 21.34 20.93 -58.50
CA ALA A 639 22.19 19.73 -58.70
C ALA A 639 23.47 19.54 -57.83
N ASN A 640 23.99 18.34 -57.52
CA ASN A 640 23.87 16.96 -58.02
C ASN A 640 24.50 16.02 -56.96
N GLY A 641 23.99 14.82 -56.65
CA GLY A 641 24.38 13.51 -57.25
C GLY A 641 25.52 12.85 -56.43
N ASP A 642 25.67 11.55 -56.15
CA ASP A 642 25.11 10.25 -56.56
C ASP A 642 25.60 9.21 -55.51
N GLY A 643 24.85 8.16 -55.14
CA GLY A 643 24.92 6.79 -55.72
C GLY A 643 25.87 5.87 -54.91
N LYS A 644 25.72 4.55 -54.71
CA LYS A 644 24.93 3.40 -55.23
C LYS A 644 25.01 2.26 -54.18
N GLY A 645 24.04 1.35 -54.04
CA GLY A 645 23.86 0.09 -54.81
C GLY A 645 24.52 -1.09 -54.05
N ASN A 646 23.95 -2.29 -53.89
CA ASN A 646 23.06 -3.09 -54.73
C ASN A 646 22.23 -4.06 -53.87
#